data_AF-A0A7C6UK48-F1
#
_entry.id   AF-A0A7C6UK48-F1
#
_cell.length_a   1.000
_cell.length_b   1.000
_cell.length_c   1.000
_cell.angle_alpha   90.00
_cell.angle_beta   90.00
_cell.angle_gamma   90.00
#
_symmetry.space_group_name_H-M   'P 1'
#
loop_
_entity.id
_entity.type
_entity.pdbx_description
1 polymer ?
#
loop_
_entity_poly.entity_id
_entity_poly.type
_entity_poly.pdbx_seq_one_letter_code
_entity_poly.pdbx_strand_id
1 'polypeptide(L)'
;MRILKLPVEIDDKIVLEYLGYKDSAKAPFDVLGRVEKCIKKSLDIIESRVCYDKLKFDVDLAARRLIFPNGEFFSGDYVVKKLAKADYLILAVATIGKQIERLSTECFSKGHVLDALIFDCIGNVALDSLMAAFWSALTLDAKRRGFGVTNFISPGQNVWDIREQAVIFKLIDPLSIGVRLNESLMMSPEKSLAVVCGVGKKIKTAGETISCDECGMENCSYKKKNGQARQVKIYVYFGNEKKQILARQGENLFEILTKNNLNIPGSCGGKHTCGKCKVKIKTKNQLSIMEEERHFLNEHDIKNHIRLACFCDVNSDMAVFVPQTNPAKILVKSEGIRKDSFCFNPRIKRANIATEPPSIDDQRDDLTKLKHVLGAKHLKVPVKVLKELPEVMRKSDFDISGVIRGNELLSMSNSHGSDMYGVAVDIGTTTLVAYLVDMATGQQKGVYSCLNPQRIYGADVISRINHTIEADGGLERLNNLMIKEINAIIEYFCNEYNMAREHIYEMTFVGNTTMIHLLLGVSCKGIASAPYNPAFLKSFEIKAKELGIKINPEGYIITLPLISGFIGGDTIGCILASRMYADDKISLLFDIGTNGEMVIGNKQNMLACSTAAGPALEGANITFGTGGIEGAIDSVDFGEDVLYTTINDADPIGICGSGVIDIIAQLLRYGIIDNTGKFKSKQELENINHLIRERLIDFNGIKAFLIDEKSGICFTQRDIREVQLAKAAIYAGIKILTDEMGVSFDEINKVFLAGGFGNYINVKNAAAIGLIPRELQNKVIPIGNGAGIGAINTLISHEELKATQLIKDKIEYIELSTTPSFEKIFINSMSFNYCL
;
A
#
# COMPACT_ATOMS: atom_id res chain seq x y z
N MET A 1 40.68 -36.32 -27.21
CA MET A 1 40.48 -35.94 -25.80
C MET A 1 41.51 -34.93 -25.32
N ARG A 2 41.06 -33.86 -24.67
CA ARG A 2 41.91 -32.78 -24.12
C ARG A 2 41.46 -32.44 -22.70
N ILE A 3 42.42 -32.27 -21.80
CA ILE A 3 42.18 -31.81 -20.42
C ILE A 3 42.72 -30.39 -20.28
N LEU A 4 41.88 -29.47 -19.80
CA LEU A 4 42.27 -28.11 -19.47
C LEU A 4 42.19 -27.89 -17.96
N LYS A 5 43.16 -27.15 -17.44
CA LYS A 5 43.09 -26.50 -16.13
C LYS A 5 42.93 -25.02 -16.38
N LEU A 6 41.83 -24.46 -15.93
CA LEU A 6 41.48 -23.06 -16.17
C LEU A 6 41.30 -22.34 -14.84
N PRO A 7 41.67 -21.06 -14.75
CA PRO A 7 41.48 -20.29 -13.53
C PRO A 7 39.99 -20.16 -13.21
N VAL A 8 39.70 -20.04 -11.91
CA VAL A 8 38.36 -19.80 -11.39
C VAL A 8 38.42 -18.55 -10.54
N GLU A 9 37.51 -17.63 -10.84
CA GLU A 9 37.26 -16.43 -10.04
C GLU A 9 35.93 -16.57 -9.32
N ILE A 10 35.89 -16.23 -8.03
CA ILE A 10 34.68 -16.28 -7.22
C ILE A 10 34.29 -14.85 -6.87
N ASP A 11 33.18 -14.38 -7.44
CA ASP A 11 32.59 -13.08 -7.14
C ASP A 11 31.70 -13.20 -5.90
N ASP A 12 32.03 -12.43 -4.87
CA ASP A 12 31.31 -12.41 -3.59
C ASP A 12 29.85 -11.97 -3.76
N LYS A 13 29.55 -11.07 -4.69
CA LYS A 13 28.17 -10.64 -4.99
C LYS A 13 27.34 -11.78 -5.56
N ILE A 14 27.92 -12.58 -6.45
CA ILE A 14 27.22 -13.74 -7.02
C ILE A 14 27.02 -14.81 -5.94
N VAL A 15 27.99 -15.02 -5.04
CA VAL A 15 27.81 -15.92 -3.88
C VAL A 15 26.64 -15.44 -3.00
N LEU A 16 26.54 -14.14 -2.75
CA LEU A 16 25.44 -13.54 -2.01
C LEU A 16 24.09 -13.69 -2.73
N GLU A 17 24.05 -13.55 -4.05
CA GLU A 17 22.84 -13.82 -4.84
C GLU A 17 22.37 -15.26 -4.69
N TYR A 18 23.28 -16.25 -4.76
CA TYR A 18 22.96 -17.66 -4.53
C TYR A 18 22.43 -17.91 -3.11
N LEU A 19 22.94 -17.19 -2.11
CA LEU A 19 22.44 -17.21 -0.73
C LEU A 19 21.09 -16.50 -0.53
N GLY A 20 20.52 -15.90 -1.59
CA GLY A 20 19.21 -15.24 -1.56
C GLY A 20 19.26 -13.71 -1.44
N TYR A 21 20.45 -13.10 -1.37
CA TYR A 21 20.63 -11.65 -1.31
C TYR A 21 20.71 -11.07 -2.73
N LYS A 22 19.56 -10.76 -3.34
CA LYS A 22 19.48 -10.13 -4.68
C LYS A 22 20.13 -8.75 -4.79
N ASP A 23 20.42 -8.14 -3.66
CA ASP A 23 21.17 -6.89 -3.55
C ASP A 23 22.25 -7.11 -2.49
N SER A 24 23.50 -7.23 -2.95
CA SER A 24 24.66 -7.53 -2.09
C SER A 24 24.89 -6.46 -1.01
N ALA A 25 24.41 -5.23 -1.21
CA ALA A 25 24.47 -4.16 -0.22
C ALA A 25 23.52 -4.37 0.98
N LYS A 26 22.58 -5.32 0.88
CA LYS A 26 21.61 -5.66 1.93
C LYS A 26 22.00 -6.89 2.75
N ALA A 27 23.13 -7.54 2.42
CA ALA A 27 23.62 -8.67 3.18
C ALA A 27 24.13 -8.19 4.56
N PRO A 28 23.74 -8.84 5.67
CA PRO A 28 24.26 -8.52 7.00
C PRO A 28 25.80 -8.55 7.05
N PHE A 29 26.40 -7.66 7.83
CA PHE A 29 27.86 -7.51 7.90
C PHE A 29 28.58 -8.80 8.34
N ASP A 30 27.97 -9.58 9.22
CA ASP A 30 28.48 -10.89 9.66
C ASP A 30 28.43 -11.94 8.55
N VAL A 31 27.44 -11.88 7.65
CA VAL A 31 27.38 -12.73 6.46
C VAL A 31 28.46 -12.33 5.45
N LEU A 32 28.62 -11.03 5.19
CA LEU A 32 29.68 -10.51 4.31
C LEU A 32 31.08 -10.97 4.75
N GLY A 33 31.40 -10.78 6.03
CA GLY A 33 32.69 -11.21 6.59
C GLY A 33 32.91 -12.73 6.52
N ARG A 34 31.84 -13.54 6.66
CA ARG A 34 31.92 -15.00 6.50
C ARG A 34 32.11 -15.41 5.04
N VAL A 35 31.40 -14.77 4.11
CA VAL A 35 31.54 -15.03 2.66
C VAL A 35 32.98 -14.77 2.21
N GLU A 36 33.56 -13.62 2.55
CA GLU A 36 34.95 -13.31 2.23
C GLU A 36 35.94 -14.36 2.78
N LYS A 37 35.73 -14.79 4.03
CA LYS A 37 36.58 -15.81 4.69
C LYS A 37 36.47 -17.17 3.99
N CYS A 38 35.25 -17.59 3.65
CA CYS A 38 35.01 -18.84 2.95
C CYS A 38 35.57 -18.81 1.52
N ILE A 39 35.46 -17.68 0.80
CA ILE A 39 36.06 -17.51 -0.54
C ILE A 39 37.56 -17.69 -0.48
N LYS A 40 38.26 -16.99 0.44
CA LYS A 40 39.71 -17.12 0.62
C LYS A 40 40.14 -18.58 0.85
N LYS A 41 39.43 -19.29 1.72
CA LYS A 41 39.71 -20.71 2.00
C LYS A 41 39.42 -21.62 0.80
N SER A 42 38.47 -21.25 -0.05
CA SER A 42 38.03 -22.05 -1.19
C SER A 42 39.02 -21.99 -2.36
N LEU A 43 39.63 -20.84 -2.62
CA LEU A 43 40.55 -20.64 -3.74
C LEU A 43 41.76 -21.58 -3.71
N ASP A 44 42.25 -21.95 -2.52
CA ASP A 44 43.43 -22.82 -2.35
C ASP A 44 43.16 -24.30 -2.59
N ILE A 45 41.89 -24.71 -2.59
CA ILE A 45 41.49 -26.14 -2.61
C ILE A 45 40.65 -26.52 -3.83
N ILE A 46 40.27 -25.55 -4.66
CA ILE A 46 39.54 -25.79 -5.91
C ILE A 46 40.47 -26.44 -6.93
N GLU A 47 40.04 -27.57 -7.47
CA GLU A 47 40.74 -28.32 -8.50
C GLU A 47 39.97 -28.22 -9.82
N SER A 48 40.00 -27.06 -10.47
CA SER A 48 39.29 -26.81 -11.71
C SER A 48 39.86 -27.59 -12.90
N ARG A 49 39.04 -28.48 -13.49
CA ARG A 49 39.41 -29.30 -14.64
C ARG A 49 38.26 -29.40 -15.62
N VAL A 50 38.56 -29.34 -16.92
CA VAL A 50 37.61 -29.60 -18.00
C VAL A 50 38.18 -30.69 -18.91
N CYS A 51 37.47 -31.80 -19.06
CA CYS A 51 37.74 -32.82 -20.08
C CYS A 51 36.79 -32.59 -21.24
N TYR A 52 37.31 -32.44 -22.45
CA TYR A 52 36.47 -32.30 -23.63
C TYR A 52 37.02 -33.03 -24.84
N ASP A 53 36.13 -33.33 -25.78
CA ASP A 53 36.51 -33.83 -27.10
C ASP A 53 35.68 -33.23 -28.22
N LYS A 54 36.23 -33.33 -29.43
CA LYS A 54 35.60 -32.91 -30.68
C LYS A 54 35.09 -34.14 -31.41
N LEU A 55 33.80 -34.17 -31.73
CA LEU A 55 33.16 -35.31 -32.38
C LEU A 55 32.40 -34.87 -33.63
N LYS A 56 32.55 -35.66 -34.70
CA LYS A 56 31.66 -35.59 -35.87
C LYS A 56 30.38 -36.36 -35.56
N PHE A 57 29.32 -36.03 -36.27
CA PHE A 57 28.01 -36.65 -36.13
C PHE A 57 27.27 -36.60 -37.47
N ASP A 58 26.35 -37.53 -37.65
CA ASP A 58 25.38 -37.53 -38.74
C ASP A 58 24.01 -37.10 -38.20
N VAL A 59 23.19 -36.48 -39.05
CA VAL A 59 21.86 -35.98 -38.67
C VAL A 59 20.79 -36.85 -39.32
N ASP A 60 19.98 -37.51 -38.50
CA ASP A 60 18.75 -38.15 -38.92
C ASP A 60 17.56 -37.25 -38.55
N LEU A 61 17.08 -36.46 -39.52
CA LEU A 61 15.95 -35.56 -39.31
C LEU A 61 14.62 -36.29 -39.14
N ALA A 62 14.48 -37.50 -39.69
CA ALA A 62 13.26 -38.28 -39.59
C ALA A 62 13.11 -38.89 -38.19
N ALA A 63 14.20 -39.46 -37.66
CA ALA A 63 14.25 -40.00 -36.30
C ALA A 63 14.53 -38.92 -35.23
N ARG A 64 14.82 -37.69 -35.64
CA ARG A 64 15.23 -36.56 -34.77
C ARG A 64 16.44 -36.92 -33.91
N ARG A 65 17.51 -37.41 -34.55
CA ARG A 65 18.73 -37.88 -33.88
C ARG A 65 20.00 -37.25 -34.44
N LEU A 66 20.98 -37.06 -33.56
CA LEU A 66 22.38 -36.79 -33.89
C LEU A 66 23.17 -38.05 -33.57
N ILE A 67 23.68 -38.74 -34.59
CA ILE A 67 24.29 -40.07 -34.47
C ILE A 67 25.82 -39.94 -34.51
N PHE A 68 26.49 -40.53 -33.53
CA PHE A 68 27.95 -40.54 -33.43
C PHE A 68 28.56 -41.79 -34.08
N PRO A 69 29.85 -41.77 -34.48
CA PRO A 69 30.50 -42.87 -35.18
C PRO A 69 30.49 -44.23 -34.45
N ASN A 70 30.33 -44.23 -33.12
CA ASN A 70 30.24 -45.44 -32.30
C ASN A 70 28.81 -45.98 -32.15
N GLY A 71 27.83 -45.39 -32.84
CA GLY A 71 26.42 -45.80 -32.82
C GLY A 71 25.60 -45.18 -31.67
N GLU A 72 26.23 -44.49 -30.72
CA GLU A 72 25.50 -43.70 -29.72
C GLU A 72 24.86 -42.48 -30.40
N PHE A 73 23.80 -41.93 -29.80
CA PHE A 73 23.09 -40.79 -30.37
C PHE A 73 22.51 -39.86 -29.30
N PHE A 74 22.30 -38.61 -29.69
CA PHE A 74 21.39 -37.70 -28.99
C PHE A 74 20.06 -37.61 -29.71
N SER A 75 18.95 -37.47 -28.99
CA SER A 75 17.61 -37.45 -29.57
C SER A 75 16.75 -36.29 -29.06
N GLY A 76 15.77 -35.90 -29.89
CA GLY A 76 14.77 -34.89 -29.55
C GLY A 76 14.91 -33.58 -30.32
N ASP A 77 13.77 -32.92 -30.52
CA ASP A 77 13.66 -31.72 -31.35
C ASP A 77 14.52 -30.56 -30.87
N TYR A 78 14.62 -30.38 -29.54
CA TYR A 78 15.41 -29.32 -28.93
C TYR A 78 16.89 -29.42 -29.33
N VAL A 79 17.47 -30.61 -29.20
CA VAL A 79 18.90 -30.88 -29.43
C VAL A 79 19.22 -30.78 -30.92
N VAL A 80 18.42 -31.44 -31.76
CA VAL A 80 18.60 -31.43 -33.22
C VAL A 80 18.48 -30.01 -33.77
N LYS A 81 17.45 -29.25 -33.36
CA LYS A 81 17.27 -27.86 -33.81
C LYS A 81 18.45 -26.97 -33.45
N LYS A 82 19.06 -27.17 -32.28
CA LYS A 82 20.19 -26.37 -31.80
C LYS A 82 21.51 -26.74 -32.46
N LEU A 83 21.76 -28.03 -32.68
CA LEU A 83 23.09 -28.54 -33.02
C LEU A 83 23.25 -29.05 -34.46
N ALA A 84 22.17 -29.39 -35.18
CA ALA A 84 22.26 -30.04 -36.50
C ALA A 84 22.98 -29.22 -37.59
N LYS A 85 23.11 -27.90 -37.41
CA LYS A 85 23.81 -27.00 -38.34
C LYS A 85 25.31 -26.88 -38.07
N ALA A 86 25.81 -27.52 -37.02
CA ALA A 86 27.22 -27.49 -36.66
C ALA A 86 28.05 -28.41 -37.58
N ASP A 87 29.31 -28.06 -37.81
CA ASP A 87 30.25 -28.89 -38.58
C ASP A 87 30.79 -30.04 -37.70
N TYR A 88 30.82 -29.84 -36.38
CA TYR A 88 31.16 -30.83 -35.36
C TYR A 88 30.64 -30.37 -33.99
N LEU A 89 30.55 -31.30 -33.05
CA LEU A 89 30.19 -31.00 -31.66
C LEU A 89 31.41 -31.02 -30.76
N ILE A 90 31.33 -30.25 -29.69
CA ILE A 90 32.24 -30.33 -28.55
C ILE A 90 31.43 -30.80 -27.36
N LEU A 91 31.83 -31.97 -26.84
CA LEU A 91 31.32 -32.54 -25.61
C LEU A 91 32.34 -32.25 -24.51
N ALA A 92 31.90 -31.72 -23.38
CA ALA A 92 32.77 -31.40 -22.27
C ALA A 92 32.14 -31.79 -20.92
N VAL A 93 32.98 -32.24 -19.99
CA VAL A 93 32.67 -32.36 -18.57
C VAL A 93 33.64 -31.51 -17.78
N ALA A 94 33.11 -30.66 -16.90
CA ALA A 94 33.87 -29.78 -16.03
C ALA A 94 33.62 -30.13 -14.56
N THR A 95 34.64 -29.94 -13.71
CA THR A 95 34.52 -30.09 -12.26
C THR A 95 35.46 -29.14 -11.54
N ILE A 96 35.11 -28.78 -10.31
CA ILE A 96 35.98 -28.06 -9.36
C ILE A 96 36.61 -28.99 -8.30
N GLY A 97 36.39 -30.30 -8.43
CA GLY A 97 36.84 -31.30 -7.46
C GLY A 97 35.91 -31.44 -6.24
N LYS A 98 36.25 -32.37 -5.34
CA LYS A 98 35.43 -32.74 -4.17
C LYS A 98 35.72 -31.96 -2.89
N GLN A 99 36.70 -31.07 -2.89
CA GLN A 99 37.19 -30.47 -1.63
C GLN A 99 36.20 -29.46 -1.04
N ILE A 100 35.52 -28.67 -1.88
CA ILE A 100 34.47 -27.73 -1.45
C ILE A 100 33.25 -28.48 -0.90
N GLU A 101 32.83 -29.54 -1.59
CA GLU A 101 31.76 -30.44 -1.14
C GLU A 101 32.07 -31.07 0.23
N ARG A 102 33.31 -31.52 0.43
CA ARG A 102 33.79 -32.03 1.73
C ARG A 102 33.74 -30.98 2.82
N LEU A 103 34.20 -29.75 2.55
CA LEU A 103 34.11 -28.67 3.52
C LEU A 103 32.68 -28.31 3.88
N SER A 104 31.78 -28.25 2.89
CA SER A 104 30.35 -28.03 3.13
C SER A 104 29.78 -29.12 4.04
N THR A 105 30.04 -30.40 3.72
CA THR A 105 29.59 -31.54 4.52
C THR A 105 30.17 -31.54 5.94
N GLU A 106 31.46 -31.20 6.10
CA GLU A 106 32.10 -31.06 7.40
C GLU A 106 31.48 -29.93 8.23
N CYS A 107 31.18 -28.79 7.62
CA CYS A 107 30.51 -27.67 8.29
C CYS A 107 29.09 -28.04 8.72
N PHE A 108 28.32 -28.76 7.89
CA PHE A 108 27.00 -29.28 8.26
C PHE A 108 27.09 -30.24 9.46
N SER A 109 28.01 -31.20 9.44
CA SER A 109 28.17 -32.17 10.54
C SER A 109 28.61 -31.53 11.87
N LYS A 110 29.31 -30.40 11.82
CA LYS A 110 29.75 -29.62 12.99
C LYS A 110 28.71 -28.58 13.46
N GLY A 111 27.54 -28.51 12.84
CA GLY A 111 26.49 -27.53 13.18
C GLY A 111 26.74 -26.10 12.67
N HIS A 112 27.76 -25.88 11.83
CA HIS A 112 28.06 -24.61 11.18
C HIS A 112 27.26 -24.43 9.89
N VAL A 113 25.94 -24.40 10.01
CA VAL A 113 24.99 -24.46 8.89
C VAL A 113 25.22 -23.33 7.87
N LEU A 114 25.41 -22.09 8.33
CA LEU A 114 25.62 -20.95 7.43
C LEU A 114 26.91 -21.08 6.60
N ASP A 115 28.01 -21.50 7.23
CA ASP A 115 29.29 -21.66 6.52
C ASP A 115 29.20 -22.81 5.50
N ALA A 116 28.42 -23.86 5.83
CA ALA A 116 28.15 -24.95 4.90
C ALA A 116 27.38 -24.49 3.65
N LEU A 117 26.32 -23.69 3.85
CA LEU A 117 25.57 -23.07 2.75
C LEU A 117 26.45 -22.14 1.90
N ILE A 118 27.33 -21.36 2.54
CA ILE A 118 28.28 -20.50 1.83
C ILE A 118 29.25 -21.33 0.97
N PHE A 119 29.84 -22.41 1.50
CA PHE A 119 30.72 -23.29 0.71
C PHE A 119 29.98 -23.96 -0.45
N ASP A 120 28.72 -24.36 -0.25
CA ASP A 120 27.91 -24.92 -1.34
C ASP A 120 27.66 -23.90 -2.47
N CYS A 121 27.29 -22.66 -2.09
CA CYS A 121 27.09 -21.56 -3.04
C CYS A 121 28.39 -21.21 -3.79
N ILE A 122 29.53 -21.15 -3.08
CA ILE A 122 30.85 -20.95 -3.69
C ILE A 122 31.14 -22.05 -4.71
N GLY A 123 30.76 -23.30 -4.43
CA GLY A 123 30.91 -24.41 -5.38
C GLY A 123 30.17 -24.18 -6.70
N ASN A 124 28.95 -23.62 -6.66
CA ASN A 124 28.19 -23.27 -7.87
C ASN A 124 28.84 -22.11 -8.62
N VAL A 125 29.23 -21.02 -7.92
CA VAL A 125 29.88 -19.85 -8.53
C VAL A 125 31.21 -20.22 -9.18
N ALA A 126 32.00 -21.05 -8.52
CA ALA A 126 33.28 -21.55 -9.03
C ALA A 126 33.10 -22.38 -10.31
N LEU A 127 32.06 -23.22 -10.36
CA LEU A 127 31.74 -24.02 -11.54
C LEU A 127 31.26 -23.14 -12.71
N ASP A 128 30.40 -22.14 -12.45
CA ASP A 128 29.97 -21.15 -13.46
C ASP A 128 31.16 -20.38 -14.05
N SER A 129 32.07 -19.95 -13.19
CA SER A 129 33.30 -19.24 -13.57
C SER A 129 34.24 -20.10 -14.42
N LEU A 130 34.41 -21.38 -14.05
CA LEU A 130 35.14 -22.37 -14.86
C LEU A 130 34.54 -22.53 -16.26
N MET A 131 33.21 -22.58 -16.37
CA MET A 131 32.52 -22.69 -17.64
C MET A 131 32.64 -21.43 -18.50
N ALA A 132 32.63 -20.25 -17.89
CA ALA A 132 32.89 -18.98 -18.57
C ALA A 132 34.32 -18.91 -19.12
N ALA A 133 35.32 -19.33 -18.34
CA ALA A 133 36.70 -19.43 -18.79
C ALA A 133 36.86 -20.42 -19.96
N PHE A 134 36.19 -21.58 -19.87
CA PHE A 134 36.21 -22.59 -20.94
C PHE A 134 35.56 -22.06 -22.23
N TRP A 135 34.43 -21.37 -22.11
CA TRP A 135 33.76 -20.74 -23.24
C TRP A 135 34.61 -19.66 -23.91
N SER A 136 35.25 -18.79 -23.14
CA SER A 136 36.19 -17.80 -23.69
C SER A 136 37.34 -18.45 -24.45
N ALA A 137 37.94 -19.51 -23.89
CA ALA A 137 38.99 -20.27 -24.56
C ALA A 137 38.50 -20.91 -25.86
N LEU A 138 37.28 -21.47 -25.83
CA LEU A 138 36.67 -22.17 -26.95
C LEU A 138 36.30 -21.22 -28.10
N THR A 139 35.61 -20.13 -27.78
CA THR A 139 35.17 -19.13 -28.76
C THR A 139 36.35 -18.40 -29.39
N LEU A 140 37.43 -18.15 -28.63
CA LEU A 140 38.66 -17.59 -29.17
C LEU A 140 39.35 -18.55 -30.16
N ASP A 141 39.40 -19.86 -29.86
CA ASP A 141 39.92 -20.87 -30.80
C ASP A 141 39.04 -21.00 -32.05
N ALA A 142 37.71 -21.03 -31.89
CA ALA A 142 36.77 -21.09 -33.01
C ALA A 142 36.87 -19.85 -33.91
N LYS A 143 36.93 -18.65 -33.32
CA LYS A 143 37.08 -17.38 -34.05
C LYS A 143 38.36 -17.35 -34.88
N ARG A 144 39.50 -17.79 -34.32
CA ARG A 144 40.78 -17.89 -35.05
C ARG A 144 40.70 -18.80 -36.28
N ARG A 145 39.78 -19.76 -36.28
CA ARG A 145 39.57 -20.73 -37.36
C ARG A 145 38.40 -20.36 -38.29
N GLY A 146 37.77 -19.20 -38.08
CA GLY A 146 36.61 -18.75 -38.87
C GLY A 146 35.32 -19.52 -38.60
N PHE A 147 35.18 -20.12 -37.41
CA PHE A 147 33.97 -20.82 -36.97
C PHE A 147 33.21 -20.00 -35.93
N GLY A 148 31.90 -20.18 -35.84
CA GLY A 148 31.10 -19.77 -34.69
C GLY A 148 30.70 -20.94 -33.80
N VAL A 149 30.20 -20.61 -32.60
CA VAL A 149 29.87 -21.57 -31.53
C VAL A 149 28.46 -21.31 -30.98
N THR A 150 27.64 -22.34 -30.85
CA THR A 150 26.32 -22.24 -30.18
C THR A 150 26.47 -22.21 -28.66
N ASN A 151 25.47 -21.72 -27.92
CA ASN A 151 25.43 -21.86 -26.45
C ASN A 151 25.72 -23.30 -26.01
N PHE A 152 26.24 -23.46 -24.79
CA PHE A 152 26.24 -24.74 -24.10
C PHE A 152 24.81 -25.17 -23.79
N ILE A 153 24.53 -26.44 -24.04
CA ILE A 153 23.31 -27.12 -23.62
C ILE A 153 23.67 -28.42 -22.90
N SER A 154 22.86 -28.85 -21.95
CA SER A 154 23.09 -30.03 -21.13
C SER A 154 21.87 -30.97 -21.12
N PRO A 155 22.07 -32.30 -21.07
CA PRO A 155 20.99 -33.23 -20.74
C PRO A 155 20.31 -32.83 -19.42
N GLY A 156 18.98 -32.88 -19.37
CA GLY A 156 18.17 -32.40 -18.24
C GLY A 156 17.76 -30.93 -18.33
N GLN A 157 18.29 -30.14 -19.28
CA GLN A 157 17.79 -28.80 -19.57
C GLN A 157 16.60 -28.84 -20.55
N ASN A 158 15.57 -28.03 -20.29
CA ASN A 158 14.34 -27.98 -21.08
C ASN A 158 13.73 -29.39 -21.25
N VAL A 159 13.44 -29.80 -22.49
CA VAL A 159 12.88 -31.13 -22.82
C VAL A 159 13.95 -32.16 -23.19
N TRP A 160 15.24 -31.88 -22.93
CA TRP A 160 16.32 -32.83 -23.23
C TRP A 160 16.42 -33.88 -22.12
N ASP A 161 16.26 -35.14 -22.48
CA ASP A 161 16.34 -36.29 -21.59
C ASP A 161 17.68 -36.41 -20.85
N ILE A 162 17.64 -36.41 -19.52
CA ILE A 162 18.82 -36.55 -18.65
C ILE A 162 19.56 -37.87 -18.87
N ARG A 163 18.90 -38.93 -19.36
CA ARG A 163 19.53 -40.24 -19.65
C ARG A 163 20.63 -40.12 -20.69
N GLU A 164 20.57 -39.13 -21.57
CA GLU A 164 21.61 -38.87 -22.57
C GLU A 164 22.89 -38.27 -21.97
N GLN A 165 22.91 -37.95 -20.67
CA GLN A 165 24.15 -37.70 -19.93
C GLN A 165 25.07 -38.92 -19.94
N ALA A 166 24.53 -40.13 -19.86
CA ALA A 166 25.32 -41.36 -19.98
C ALA A 166 26.00 -41.49 -21.35
N VAL A 167 25.38 -40.96 -22.41
CA VAL A 167 25.96 -40.96 -23.76
C VAL A 167 27.22 -40.08 -23.80
N ILE A 168 27.21 -38.91 -23.14
CA ILE A 168 28.42 -38.07 -23.01
C ILE A 168 29.54 -38.86 -22.31
N PHE A 169 29.23 -39.57 -21.22
CA PHE A 169 30.20 -40.37 -20.46
C PHE A 169 30.73 -41.61 -21.20
N LYS A 170 30.06 -42.06 -22.26
CA LYS A 170 30.57 -43.09 -23.17
C LYS A 170 31.44 -42.52 -24.31
N LEU A 171 31.14 -41.29 -24.73
CA LEU A 171 31.78 -40.63 -25.87
C LEU A 171 33.09 -39.93 -25.51
N ILE A 172 33.23 -39.49 -24.26
CA ILE A 172 34.47 -38.93 -23.71
C ILE A 172 34.83 -39.65 -22.41
N ASP A 173 36.02 -39.38 -21.85
CA ASP A 173 36.48 -40.00 -20.60
C ASP A 173 36.58 -38.96 -19.45
N PRO A 174 35.47 -38.66 -18.75
CA PRO A 174 35.47 -37.82 -17.56
C PRO A 174 36.20 -38.44 -16.35
N LEU A 175 36.44 -39.75 -16.35
CA LEU A 175 37.18 -40.40 -15.25
C LEU A 175 38.63 -39.89 -15.19
N SER A 176 39.20 -39.48 -16.32
CA SER A 176 40.51 -38.82 -16.40
C SER A 176 40.63 -37.52 -15.58
N ILE A 177 39.51 -36.85 -15.30
CA ILE A 177 39.43 -35.68 -14.40
C ILE A 177 38.80 -36.00 -13.05
N GLY A 178 38.53 -37.27 -12.78
CA GLY A 178 38.00 -37.76 -11.51
C GLY A 178 36.47 -37.70 -11.39
N VAL A 179 35.75 -37.45 -12.49
CA VAL A 179 34.28 -37.38 -12.49
C VAL A 179 33.69 -38.73 -12.88
N ARG A 180 32.75 -39.24 -12.09
CA ARG A 180 31.98 -40.47 -12.36
C ARG A 180 30.50 -40.17 -12.45
N LEU A 181 29.78 -40.96 -13.21
CA LEU A 181 28.32 -40.95 -13.28
C LEU A 181 27.79 -42.20 -12.57
N ASN A 182 26.87 -42.05 -11.62
CA ASN A 182 26.24 -43.19 -10.96
C ASN A 182 24.99 -43.67 -11.71
N GLU A 183 24.37 -44.75 -11.24
CA GLU A 183 23.16 -45.35 -11.85
C GLU A 183 21.97 -44.38 -11.87
N SER A 184 21.91 -43.44 -10.92
CA SER A 184 20.90 -42.37 -10.87
C SER A 184 21.24 -41.16 -11.75
N LEU A 185 22.27 -41.27 -12.59
CA LEU A 185 22.75 -40.20 -13.47
C LEU A 185 23.31 -38.97 -12.73
N MET A 186 23.64 -39.09 -11.44
CA MET A 186 24.31 -38.03 -10.68
C MET A 186 25.83 -38.12 -10.88
N MET A 187 26.46 -36.96 -11.03
CA MET A 187 27.91 -36.85 -11.14
C MET A 187 28.56 -36.78 -9.76
N SER A 188 29.71 -37.44 -9.61
CA SER A 188 30.57 -37.38 -8.42
C SER A 188 31.98 -36.99 -8.86
N PRO A 189 32.55 -35.85 -8.41
CA PRO A 189 32.01 -34.90 -7.42
C PRO A 189 30.73 -34.20 -7.86
N GLU A 190 29.90 -33.76 -6.92
CA GLU A 190 28.58 -33.18 -7.20
C GLU A 190 28.67 -31.85 -7.97
N LYS A 191 29.68 -31.03 -7.67
CA LYS A 191 29.97 -29.77 -8.38
C LYS A 191 30.69 -30.04 -9.71
N SER A 192 29.97 -30.72 -10.60
CA SER A 192 30.40 -31.08 -11.95
C SER A 192 29.28 -30.79 -12.95
N LEU A 193 29.64 -30.47 -14.19
CA LEU A 193 28.69 -30.16 -15.26
C LEU A 193 29.10 -30.82 -16.57
N ALA A 194 28.15 -31.45 -17.25
CA ALA A 194 28.30 -31.96 -18.61
C ALA A 194 27.61 -31.01 -19.61
N VAL A 195 28.31 -30.58 -20.65
CA VAL A 195 27.78 -29.67 -21.68
C VAL A 195 28.12 -30.13 -23.09
N VAL A 196 27.29 -29.70 -24.04
CA VAL A 196 27.47 -29.87 -25.47
C VAL A 196 27.31 -28.52 -26.17
N CYS A 197 28.17 -28.22 -27.14
CA CYS A 197 27.94 -27.13 -28.09
C CYS A 197 28.31 -27.53 -29.52
N GLY A 198 27.71 -26.84 -30.48
CA GLY A 198 28.00 -26.99 -31.90
C GLY A 198 28.97 -25.92 -32.39
N VAL A 199 29.93 -26.33 -33.21
CA VAL A 199 30.90 -25.43 -33.84
C VAL A 199 30.83 -25.59 -35.36
N GLY A 200 30.74 -24.50 -36.11
CA GLY A 200 30.71 -24.57 -37.57
C GLY A 200 30.79 -23.23 -38.30
N LYS A 201 31.05 -23.24 -39.61
CA LYS A 201 31.25 -22.01 -40.41
C LYS A 201 29.96 -21.21 -40.57
N LYS A 202 28.83 -21.91 -40.53
CA LYS A 202 27.49 -21.34 -40.68
C LYS A 202 26.82 -21.02 -39.33
N ILE A 203 27.55 -21.17 -38.24
CA ILE A 203 27.08 -20.85 -36.88
C ILE A 203 27.55 -19.44 -36.53
N LYS A 204 26.66 -18.63 -35.95
CA LYS A 204 27.05 -17.38 -35.31
C LYS A 204 27.45 -17.69 -33.87
N THR A 205 28.55 -17.12 -33.41
CA THR A 205 28.96 -17.23 -32.00
C THR A 205 27.91 -16.59 -31.12
N ALA A 206 27.41 -17.36 -30.17
CA ALA A 206 26.41 -16.87 -29.24
C ALA A 206 27.02 -15.97 -28.16
N GLY A 207 26.18 -15.12 -27.55
CA GLY A 207 26.63 -14.06 -26.63
C GLY A 207 26.95 -14.53 -25.21
N GLU A 208 26.41 -15.68 -24.80
CA GLU A 208 26.52 -16.19 -23.42
C GLU A 208 26.77 -17.71 -23.42
N THR A 209 27.26 -18.24 -22.30
CA THR A 209 27.48 -19.68 -22.10
C THR A 209 26.17 -20.45 -22.10
N ILE A 210 25.18 -19.97 -21.34
CA ILE A 210 23.84 -20.56 -21.15
C ILE A 210 22.84 -19.40 -21.11
N SER A 211 21.75 -19.49 -21.88
CA SER A 211 20.73 -18.43 -21.94
C SER A 211 19.56 -18.72 -21.02
N CYS A 212 19.22 -17.76 -20.15
CA CYS A 212 18.00 -17.81 -19.32
C CYS A 212 16.72 -17.49 -20.11
N ASP A 213 16.83 -16.90 -21.30
CA ASP A 213 15.70 -16.49 -22.14
C ASP A 213 14.96 -17.70 -22.75
N GLU A 214 15.70 -18.80 -22.96
CA GLU A 214 15.18 -20.03 -23.52
C GLU A 214 14.98 -21.13 -22.45
N CYS A 215 15.05 -20.76 -21.17
CA CYS A 215 14.82 -21.66 -20.05
C CYS A 215 13.32 -21.77 -19.74
N GLY A 216 12.79 -23.00 -19.79
CA GLY A 216 11.39 -23.31 -19.47
C GLY A 216 10.99 -23.19 -17.99
N MET A 217 11.92 -22.83 -17.09
CA MET A 217 11.57 -22.53 -15.70
C MET A 217 11.00 -21.12 -15.58
N GLU A 218 9.68 -21.02 -15.48
CA GLU A 218 8.94 -19.75 -15.40
C GLU A 218 9.20 -19.01 -14.08
N ASN A 219 9.31 -19.74 -12.97
CA ASN A 219 9.44 -19.19 -11.61
C ASN A 219 10.85 -19.33 -11.01
N CYS A 220 11.90 -19.36 -11.84
CA CYS A 220 13.27 -19.45 -11.33
C CYS A 220 13.66 -18.16 -10.59
N SER A 221 13.92 -18.28 -9.28
CA SER A 221 14.39 -17.19 -8.41
C SER A 221 15.75 -16.60 -8.83
N TYR A 222 16.51 -17.34 -9.64
CA TYR A 222 17.86 -17.03 -10.13
C TYR A 222 17.90 -16.73 -11.64
N LYS A 223 16.73 -16.54 -12.29
CA LYS A 223 16.68 -16.25 -13.73
C LYS A 223 17.47 -14.97 -14.03
N LYS A 224 18.63 -15.12 -14.69
CA LYS A 224 19.48 -14.00 -15.09
C LYS A 224 18.69 -13.16 -16.10
N LYS A 225 18.27 -11.98 -15.68
CA LYS A 225 17.58 -11.01 -16.55
C LYS A 225 18.67 -10.32 -17.36
N ASN A 226 18.75 -10.61 -18.66
CA ASN A 226 19.80 -10.07 -19.51
C ASN A 226 19.94 -8.55 -19.36
N GLY A 227 21.16 -8.14 -19.05
CA GLY A 227 21.58 -6.76 -18.89
C GLY A 227 21.51 -6.02 -20.22
N GLN A 228 20.37 -5.37 -20.45
CA GLN A 228 20.10 -4.10 -21.12
C GLN A 228 18.64 -4.17 -21.57
N ALA A 229 17.72 -4.01 -20.62
CA ALA A 229 16.31 -3.93 -20.94
C ALA A 229 16.11 -2.77 -21.91
N ARG A 230 15.65 -3.08 -23.12
CA ARG A 230 15.25 -2.09 -24.12
C ARG A 230 14.27 -1.12 -23.44
N GLN A 231 14.56 0.18 -23.48
CA GLN A 231 13.63 1.16 -22.97
C GLN A 231 12.42 1.24 -23.89
N VAL A 232 11.23 1.23 -23.29
CA VAL A 232 9.95 1.38 -23.96
C VAL A 232 9.30 2.67 -23.50
N LYS A 233 8.65 3.36 -24.43
CA LYS A 233 7.97 4.63 -24.18
C LYS A 233 6.50 4.37 -23.86
N ILE A 234 6.07 4.87 -22.72
CA ILE A 234 4.67 4.83 -22.32
C ILE A 234 4.10 6.24 -22.42
N TYR A 235 3.08 6.40 -23.24
CA TYR A 235 2.32 7.63 -23.37
C TYR A 235 1.08 7.53 -22.48
N VAL A 236 1.11 8.17 -21.33
CA VAL A 236 -0.01 8.20 -20.40
C VAL A 236 -0.87 9.44 -20.68
N TYR A 237 -2.14 9.21 -20.97
CA TYR A 237 -3.16 10.22 -21.13
C TYR A 237 -4.02 10.25 -19.87
N PHE A 238 -4.21 11.43 -19.27
CA PHE A 238 -5.05 11.62 -18.10
C PHE A 238 -5.75 12.98 -18.22
N GLY A 239 -7.07 12.96 -18.47
CA GLY A 239 -7.80 14.18 -18.84
C GLY A 239 -7.32 14.73 -20.18
N ASN A 240 -7.01 16.02 -20.23
CA ASN A 240 -6.43 16.69 -21.41
C ASN A 240 -4.89 16.68 -21.43
N GLU A 241 -4.25 16.09 -20.42
CA GLU A 241 -2.80 16.06 -20.28
C GLU A 241 -2.18 14.76 -20.81
N LYS A 242 -0.92 14.88 -21.24
CA LYS A 242 -0.11 13.76 -21.76
C LYS A 242 1.26 13.77 -21.10
N LYS A 243 1.62 12.65 -20.47
CA LYS A 243 2.96 12.43 -19.89
C LYS A 243 3.66 11.27 -20.61
N GLN A 244 4.93 11.48 -20.96
CA GLN A 244 5.78 10.41 -21.49
C GLN A 244 6.62 9.84 -20.35
N ILE A 245 6.56 8.53 -20.17
CA ILE A 245 7.35 7.79 -19.19
C ILE A 245 8.25 6.81 -19.93
N LEU A 246 9.52 6.75 -19.54
CA LEU A 246 10.44 5.70 -19.97
C LEU A 246 10.37 4.56 -18.95
N ALA A 247 10.06 3.36 -19.42
CA ALA A 247 10.04 2.15 -18.61
C ALA A 247 10.97 1.10 -19.23
N ARG A 248 11.43 0.15 -18.41
CA ARG A 248 12.14 -1.02 -18.92
C ARG A 248 11.14 -2.02 -19.46
N GLN A 249 11.48 -2.66 -20.58
CA GLN A 249 10.69 -3.75 -21.12
C GLN A 249 10.46 -4.85 -20.05
N GLY A 250 9.20 -5.25 -19.88
CA GLY A 250 8.76 -6.24 -18.87
C GLY A 250 8.50 -5.65 -17.47
N GLU A 251 8.62 -4.33 -17.26
CA GLU A 251 8.11 -3.71 -16.04
C GLU A 251 6.58 -3.69 -16.01
N ASN A 252 6.02 -3.84 -14.82
CA ASN A 252 4.58 -3.85 -14.61
C ASN A 252 3.98 -2.44 -14.70
N LEU A 253 2.89 -2.29 -15.45
CA LEU A 253 2.24 -1.01 -15.70
C LEU A 253 1.74 -0.34 -14.41
N PHE A 254 1.23 -1.10 -13.44
CA PHE A 254 0.79 -0.55 -12.16
C PHE A 254 1.95 0.11 -11.40
N GLU A 255 3.10 -0.57 -11.32
CA GLU A 255 4.28 0.00 -10.68
C GLU A 255 4.79 1.24 -11.39
N ILE A 256 4.82 1.22 -12.74
CA ILE A 256 5.31 2.34 -13.53
C ILE A 256 4.44 3.58 -13.30
N LEU A 257 3.12 3.43 -13.35
CA LEU A 257 2.17 4.52 -13.09
C LEU A 257 2.34 5.06 -11.66
N THR A 258 2.45 4.16 -10.68
CA THR A 258 2.63 4.50 -9.26
C THR A 258 3.93 5.26 -9.00
N LYS A 259 5.08 4.77 -9.51
CA LYS A 259 6.41 5.42 -9.38
C LYS A 259 6.43 6.83 -9.99
N ASN A 260 5.56 7.09 -10.97
CA ASN A 260 5.48 8.37 -11.68
C ASN A 260 4.37 9.31 -11.16
N ASN A 261 3.81 9.01 -9.97
CA ASN A 261 2.72 9.75 -9.32
C ASN A 261 1.43 9.83 -10.17
N LEU A 262 1.20 8.84 -11.05
CA LEU A 262 -0.04 8.72 -11.81
C LEU A 262 -0.96 7.73 -11.08
N ASN A 263 -1.86 8.32 -10.31
CA ASN A 263 -2.72 7.64 -9.37
C ASN A 263 -3.79 6.78 -10.06
N ILE A 264 -3.72 5.47 -9.87
CA ILE A 264 -4.76 4.50 -10.26
C ILE A 264 -5.33 3.81 -9.01
N PRO A 265 -6.63 3.49 -8.97
CA PRO A 265 -7.22 2.79 -7.83
C PRO A 265 -6.59 1.40 -7.65
N GLY A 266 -6.28 0.96 -6.43
CA GLY A 266 -5.62 -0.33 -6.23
C GLY A 266 -5.38 -0.68 -4.77
N SER A 267 -6.43 -1.10 -4.05
CA SER A 267 -6.35 -1.44 -2.62
C SER A 267 -5.42 -2.63 -2.32
N CYS A 268 -5.08 -3.47 -3.29
CA CYS A 268 -4.13 -4.57 -3.10
C CYS A 268 -2.66 -4.21 -3.33
N GLY A 269 -2.34 -2.96 -3.73
CA GLY A 269 -0.97 -2.56 -4.06
C GLY A 269 -0.35 -3.32 -5.24
N GLY A 270 -1.18 -3.82 -6.17
CA GLY A 270 -0.74 -4.57 -7.35
C GLY A 270 -0.69 -6.10 -7.19
N LYS A 271 -1.11 -6.65 -6.04
CA LYS A 271 -1.11 -8.10 -5.75
C LYS A 271 -2.24 -8.91 -6.41
N HIS A 272 -2.85 -8.42 -7.49
CA HIS A 272 -3.88 -9.14 -8.28
C HIS A 272 -5.20 -9.53 -7.57
N THR A 273 -5.50 -9.02 -6.38
CA THR A 273 -6.67 -9.48 -5.60
C THR A 273 -7.90 -8.57 -5.63
N CYS A 274 -7.77 -7.29 -6.00
CA CYS A 274 -8.85 -6.29 -5.81
C CYS A 274 -9.64 -5.89 -7.06
N GLY A 275 -9.12 -6.10 -8.28
CA GLY A 275 -9.82 -5.69 -9.51
C GLY A 275 -9.93 -4.19 -9.79
N LYS A 276 -9.29 -3.32 -9.02
CA LYS A 276 -9.56 -1.86 -9.06
C LYS A 276 -8.67 -1.04 -10.01
N CYS A 277 -7.52 -1.55 -10.44
CA CYS A 277 -6.54 -0.77 -11.21
C CYS A 277 -6.86 -0.67 -12.69
N LYS A 278 -8.13 -0.36 -13.02
CA LYS A 278 -8.62 -0.27 -14.39
C LYS A 278 -7.96 0.88 -15.16
N VAL A 279 -7.40 0.55 -16.31
CA VAL A 279 -6.79 1.48 -17.28
C VAL A 279 -7.28 1.12 -18.67
N LYS A 280 -7.42 2.13 -19.54
CA LYS A 280 -7.82 1.89 -20.93
C LYS A 280 -6.59 1.86 -21.83
N ILE A 281 -6.35 0.74 -22.49
CA ILE A 281 -5.22 0.57 -23.40
C ILE A 281 -5.60 1.14 -24.77
N LYS A 282 -4.85 2.15 -25.26
CA LYS A 282 -5.09 2.77 -26.57
C LYS A 282 -4.30 2.11 -27.71
N THR A 283 -3.21 1.41 -27.41
CA THR A 283 -2.40 0.73 -28.43
C THR A 283 -3.11 -0.52 -28.95
N LYS A 284 -3.19 -0.67 -30.28
CA LYS A 284 -3.94 -1.74 -30.96
C LYS A 284 -3.30 -3.16 -30.90
N ASN A 285 -2.40 -3.46 -29.96
CA ASN A 285 -1.77 -4.78 -29.89
C ASN A 285 -2.11 -5.56 -28.61
N GLN A 286 -2.50 -6.81 -28.85
CA GLN A 286 -3.02 -7.83 -27.94
C GLN A 286 -2.09 -8.09 -26.74
N LEU A 287 -2.46 -7.55 -25.58
CA LEU A 287 -2.20 -8.25 -24.33
C LEU A 287 -3.31 -9.30 -24.22
N SER A 288 -2.98 -10.59 -24.09
CA SER A 288 -4.00 -11.59 -23.71
C SER A 288 -4.57 -11.24 -22.33
N ILE A 289 -5.88 -11.33 -22.16
CA ILE A 289 -6.51 -11.22 -20.84
C ILE A 289 -6.29 -12.56 -20.14
N MET A 290 -5.59 -12.55 -19.01
CA MET A 290 -5.39 -13.76 -18.20
C MET A 290 -6.75 -14.22 -17.62
N GLU A 291 -6.92 -15.51 -17.35
CA GLU A 291 -8.18 -16.00 -16.77
C GLU A 291 -8.47 -15.33 -15.42
N GLU A 292 -7.45 -15.15 -14.60
CA GLU A 292 -7.52 -14.48 -13.30
C GLU A 292 -7.94 -13.01 -13.44
N GLU A 293 -7.50 -12.31 -14.49
CA GLU A 293 -7.90 -10.93 -14.77
C GLU A 293 -9.37 -10.85 -15.18
N ARG A 294 -9.84 -11.85 -15.96
CA ARG A 294 -11.20 -11.89 -16.51
C ARG A 294 -12.28 -11.88 -15.44
N HIS A 295 -11.99 -12.40 -14.25
CA HIS A 295 -12.90 -12.42 -13.10
C HIS A 295 -13.34 -11.02 -12.65
N PHE A 296 -12.57 -9.97 -12.96
CA PHE A 296 -12.81 -8.59 -12.51
C PHE A 296 -13.33 -7.66 -13.62
N LEU A 297 -13.43 -8.15 -14.86
CA LEU A 297 -13.82 -7.35 -16.03
C LEU A 297 -15.16 -7.85 -16.57
N ASN A 298 -16.06 -6.91 -16.87
CA ASN A 298 -17.32 -7.23 -17.56
C ASN A 298 -17.17 -7.13 -19.09
N GLU A 299 -18.22 -7.51 -19.83
CA GLU A 299 -18.17 -7.43 -21.30
C GLU A 299 -17.96 -6.01 -21.82
N HIS A 300 -18.52 -5.01 -21.11
CA HIS A 300 -18.34 -3.60 -21.45
C HIS A 300 -16.87 -3.17 -21.32
N ASP A 301 -16.19 -3.55 -20.23
CA ASP A 301 -14.77 -3.28 -19.98
C ASP A 301 -13.92 -3.87 -21.10
N ILE A 302 -14.14 -5.14 -21.43
CA ILE A 302 -13.40 -5.87 -22.46
C ILE A 302 -13.61 -5.20 -23.84
N LYS A 303 -14.86 -4.88 -24.19
CA LYS A 303 -15.21 -4.22 -25.46
C LYS A 303 -14.57 -2.83 -25.59
N ASN A 304 -14.37 -2.13 -24.47
CA ASN A 304 -13.78 -0.79 -24.44
C ASN A 304 -12.25 -0.78 -24.22
N HIS A 305 -11.60 -1.95 -24.31
CA HIS A 305 -10.15 -2.11 -24.09
C HIS A 305 -9.68 -1.69 -22.69
N ILE A 306 -10.52 -1.90 -21.67
CA ILE A 306 -10.19 -1.70 -20.27
C ILE A 306 -9.48 -2.95 -19.75
N ARG A 307 -8.40 -2.75 -18.99
CA ARG A 307 -7.53 -3.77 -18.42
C ARG A 307 -7.14 -3.41 -17.00
N LEU A 308 -6.68 -4.38 -16.22
CA LEU A 308 -6.09 -4.12 -14.91
C LEU A 308 -4.59 -3.85 -15.07
N ALA A 309 -4.14 -2.68 -14.65
CA ALA A 309 -2.74 -2.27 -14.78
C ALA A 309 -1.76 -3.25 -14.10
N CYS A 310 -2.17 -3.91 -13.01
CA CYS A 310 -1.31 -4.89 -12.33
C CYS A 310 -1.15 -6.19 -13.12
N PHE A 311 -2.04 -6.50 -14.06
CA PHE A 311 -1.93 -7.65 -14.97
C PHE A 311 -1.25 -7.30 -16.30
N CYS A 312 -0.77 -6.06 -16.46
CA CYS A 312 -0.21 -5.56 -17.70
C CYS A 312 1.31 -5.37 -17.59
N ASP A 313 2.09 -6.24 -18.23
CA ASP A 313 3.53 -6.03 -18.38
C ASP A 313 3.84 -5.24 -19.66
N VAL A 314 4.68 -4.21 -19.53
CA VAL A 314 4.99 -3.30 -20.62
C VAL A 314 6.10 -3.87 -21.50
N ASN A 315 5.72 -4.55 -22.56
CA ASN A 315 6.66 -5.23 -23.48
C ASN A 315 7.01 -4.43 -24.74
N SER A 316 6.33 -3.32 -25.01
CA SER A 316 6.56 -2.44 -26.16
C SER A 316 6.03 -1.03 -25.87
N ASP A 317 6.31 -0.08 -26.76
CA ASP A 317 5.77 1.27 -26.66
C ASP A 317 4.24 1.23 -26.61
N MET A 318 3.65 1.83 -25.57
CA MET A 318 2.20 1.77 -25.37
C MET A 318 1.59 3.11 -24.98
N ALA A 319 0.34 3.30 -25.37
CA ALA A 319 -0.49 4.41 -25.00
C ALA A 319 -1.56 3.91 -24.04
N VAL A 320 -1.65 4.53 -22.86
CA VAL A 320 -2.63 4.18 -21.83
C VAL A 320 -3.40 5.42 -21.44
N PHE A 321 -4.71 5.29 -21.31
CA PHE A 321 -5.54 6.29 -20.69
C PHE A 321 -5.80 5.87 -19.25
N VAL A 322 -5.34 6.71 -18.33
CA VAL A 322 -5.62 6.58 -16.91
C VAL A 322 -6.86 7.44 -16.65
N PRO A 323 -7.99 6.86 -16.22
CA PRO A 323 -9.14 7.64 -15.80
C PRO A 323 -8.67 8.61 -14.71
N GLN A 324 -8.83 9.92 -14.93
CA GLN A 324 -8.65 10.85 -13.83
C GLN A 324 -9.75 10.55 -12.83
N THR A 325 -9.37 10.03 -11.67
CA THR A 325 -10.15 10.30 -10.48
C THR A 325 -9.85 11.76 -10.20
N ASN A 326 -10.81 12.65 -10.49
CA ASN A 326 -10.74 14.01 -9.96
C ASN A 326 -10.37 13.88 -8.47
N PRO A 327 -9.48 14.75 -7.92
CA PRO A 327 -9.30 14.81 -6.49
C PRO A 327 -10.69 14.91 -5.91
N ALA A 328 -11.11 13.84 -5.23
CA ALA A 328 -12.50 13.69 -4.88
C ALA A 328 -12.86 14.93 -4.06
N LYS A 329 -13.77 15.74 -4.58
CA LYS A 329 -14.60 16.59 -3.72
C LYS A 329 -15.47 15.62 -2.96
N ILE A 330 -14.86 14.93 -1.98
CA ILE A 330 -15.57 14.14 -1.00
C ILE A 330 -16.53 15.13 -0.39
N LEU A 331 -17.81 14.80 -0.43
CA LEU A 331 -18.87 15.65 0.06
C LEU A 331 -18.72 15.77 1.59
N VAL A 332 -17.82 16.63 2.04
CA VAL A 332 -17.62 16.94 3.45
C VAL A 332 -18.57 18.09 3.77
N LYS A 333 -19.83 17.75 4.06
CA LYS A 333 -20.68 18.68 4.81
C LYS A 333 -20.08 18.81 6.21
N SER A 334 -19.52 19.99 6.48
CA SER A 334 -18.95 20.39 7.78
C SER A 334 -19.94 21.26 8.57
N GLU A 335 -21.24 21.17 8.26
CA GLU A 335 -22.32 21.82 9.03
C GLU A 335 -22.49 21.10 10.37
N GLY A 336 -21.56 21.37 11.29
CA GLY A 336 -21.63 20.88 12.65
C GLY A 336 -22.75 21.56 13.43
N ILE A 337 -23.41 20.78 14.29
CA ILE A 337 -24.34 21.26 15.30
C ILE A 337 -23.56 22.07 16.35
N ARG A 338 -23.31 23.37 16.10
CA ARG A 338 -22.79 24.28 17.13
C ARG A 338 -23.95 24.61 18.08
N LYS A 339 -24.09 23.85 19.16
CA LYS A 339 -25.04 24.15 20.26
C LYS A 339 -24.56 25.35 21.09
N ASP A 340 -25.49 25.97 21.79
CA ASP A 340 -25.32 27.18 22.62
C ASP A 340 -24.24 27.10 23.73
N SER A 341 -23.64 25.94 23.97
CA SER A 341 -22.66 25.69 25.03
C SER A 341 -21.18 25.71 24.60
N PHE A 342 -20.87 26.05 23.34
CA PHE A 342 -19.48 26.14 22.87
C PHE A 342 -18.78 27.41 23.39
N CYS A 343 -17.62 27.26 24.04
CA CYS A 343 -16.82 28.39 24.52
C CYS A 343 -15.72 28.74 23.51
N PHE A 344 -15.88 29.85 22.78
CA PHE A 344 -14.83 30.38 21.89
C PHE A 344 -13.72 31.03 22.73
N ASN A 345 -12.54 30.42 22.75
CA ASN A 345 -11.38 30.91 23.50
C ASN A 345 -10.08 30.42 22.84
N PRO A 346 -9.71 30.97 21.67
CA PRO A 346 -8.50 30.58 20.97
C PRO A 346 -7.26 30.91 21.80
N ARG A 347 -6.22 30.06 21.70
CA ARG A 347 -4.94 30.29 22.39
C ARG A 347 -4.09 31.35 21.72
N ILE A 348 -4.27 31.53 20.42
CA ILE A 348 -3.66 32.58 19.63
C ILE A 348 -4.52 33.83 19.78
N LYS A 349 -3.93 34.92 20.28
CA LYS A 349 -4.59 36.20 20.48
C LYS A 349 -3.74 37.31 19.88
N ARG A 350 -4.39 38.30 19.29
CA ARG A 350 -3.75 39.55 18.89
C ARG A 350 -3.83 40.55 20.03
N ALA A 351 -2.73 41.24 20.28
CA ALA A 351 -2.67 42.37 21.18
C ALA A 351 -2.11 43.58 20.41
N ASN A 352 -2.79 44.71 20.51
CA ASN A 352 -2.22 45.99 20.10
C ASN A 352 -1.44 46.54 21.31
N ILE A 353 -0.19 46.90 21.09
CA ILE A 353 0.79 47.19 22.14
C ILE A 353 1.41 48.54 21.82
N ALA A 354 0.91 49.58 22.47
CA ALA A 354 1.51 50.90 22.46
C ALA A 354 2.51 51.01 23.62
N THR A 355 3.74 51.42 23.31
CA THR A 355 4.81 51.68 24.29
C THR A 355 5.30 53.12 24.16
N GLU A 356 5.85 53.68 25.24
CA GLU A 356 6.45 55.01 25.17
C GLU A 356 7.79 54.96 24.42
N PRO A 357 8.07 55.92 23.51
CA PRO A 357 9.37 56.06 22.86
C PRO A 357 10.51 56.17 23.89
N PRO A 358 11.74 55.73 23.56
CA PRO A 358 12.89 55.88 24.44
C PRO A 358 13.20 57.36 24.70
N SER A 359 13.47 57.69 25.95
CA SER A 359 13.86 59.03 26.38
C SER A 359 15.06 58.95 27.34
N ILE A 360 15.65 60.10 27.68
CA ILE A 360 16.72 60.15 28.68
C ILE A 360 16.21 59.68 30.05
N ASP A 361 14.94 59.97 30.36
CA ASP A 361 14.29 59.64 31.62
C ASP A 361 13.80 58.17 31.67
N ASP A 362 13.62 57.52 30.51
CA ASP A 362 13.27 56.09 30.40
C ASP A 362 14.14 55.35 29.37
N GLN A 363 15.22 54.76 29.89
CA GLN A 363 16.22 54.00 29.15
C GLN A 363 16.00 52.48 29.19
N ARG A 364 14.80 52.01 29.58
CA ARG A 364 14.48 50.58 29.53
C ARG A 364 14.61 50.05 28.08
N ASP A 365 15.11 48.83 27.94
CA ASP A 365 15.19 48.18 26.63
C ASP A 365 13.80 47.85 26.05
N ASP A 366 13.75 47.73 24.72
CA ASP A 366 12.53 47.46 23.93
C ASP A 366 11.74 46.25 24.47
N LEU A 367 12.42 45.17 24.86
CA LEU A 367 11.79 43.97 25.39
C LEU A 367 11.21 44.18 26.80
N THR A 368 11.93 44.89 27.67
CA THR A 368 11.44 45.24 29.01
C THR A 368 10.20 46.14 28.93
N LYS A 369 10.18 47.12 28.01
CA LYS A 369 9.02 47.97 27.75
C LYS A 369 7.81 47.14 27.31
N LEU A 370 8.01 46.22 26.37
CA LEU A 370 6.96 45.34 25.87
C LEU A 370 6.41 44.40 26.95
N LYS A 371 7.28 43.80 27.78
CA LYS A 371 6.88 42.96 28.92
C LYS A 371 6.06 43.71 29.96
N HIS A 372 6.41 44.98 30.20
CA HIS A 372 5.69 45.84 31.13
C HIS A 372 4.26 46.11 30.65
N VAL A 373 4.09 46.54 29.39
CA VAL A 373 2.76 46.85 28.82
C VAL A 373 1.86 45.62 28.75
N LEU A 374 2.42 44.45 28.39
CA LEU A 374 1.66 43.20 28.34
C LEU A 374 1.34 42.62 29.73
N GLY A 375 1.88 43.18 30.82
CA GLY A 375 1.77 42.60 32.17
C GLY A 375 2.42 41.20 32.27
N ALA A 376 3.27 40.84 31.31
CA ALA A 376 3.78 39.48 31.11
C ALA A 376 5.24 39.37 31.56
N LYS A 377 5.45 39.27 32.89
CA LYS A 377 6.80 39.15 33.48
C LYS A 377 7.64 38.01 32.88
N HIS A 378 6.98 36.92 32.47
CA HIS A 378 7.60 35.73 31.89
C HIS A 378 7.27 35.56 30.40
N LEU A 379 7.12 36.66 29.65
CA LEU A 379 6.94 36.58 28.20
C LEU A 379 8.16 35.93 27.53
N LYS A 380 7.93 34.83 26.82
CA LYS A 380 8.89 34.18 25.94
C LYS A 380 8.87 34.88 24.59
N VAL A 381 10.05 35.20 24.06
CA VAL A 381 10.20 35.81 22.74
C VAL A 381 11.24 35.01 21.95
N PRO A 382 10.84 34.30 20.88
CA PRO A 382 11.78 33.58 20.03
C PRO A 382 12.85 34.51 19.47
N VAL A 383 14.07 34.00 19.30
CA VAL A 383 15.22 34.79 18.81
C VAL A 383 14.93 35.48 17.47
N LYS A 384 14.12 34.87 16.59
CA LYS A 384 13.69 35.49 15.34
C LYS A 384 12.92 36.79 15.59
N VAL A 385 11.89 36.73 16.45
CA VAL A 385 11.04 37.87 16.82
C VAL A 385 11.87 38.92 17.56
N LEU A 386 12.80 38.50 18.43
CA LEU A 386 13.69 39.41 19.15
C LEU A 386 14.62 40.20 18.20
N LYS A 387 15.09 39.59 17.12
CA LYS A 387 15.92 40.26 16.09
C LYS A 387 15.14 41.34 15.32
N GLU A 388 13.84 41.13 15.13
CA GLU A 388 12.95 42.04 14.40
C GLU A 388 12.42 43.18 15.30
N LEU A 389 12.38 42.96 16.63
CA LEU A 389 11.78 43.85 17.62
C LEU A 389 12.20 45.33 17.49
N PRO A 390 13.50 45.69 17.46
CA PRO A 390 13.90 47.10 17.50
C PRO A 390 13.45 47.88 16.27
N GLU A 391 13.53 47.24 15.09
CA GLU A 391 13.14 47.82 13.81
C GLU A 391 11.62 47.97 13.70
N VAL A 392 10.86 46.94 14.10
CA VAL A 392 9.40 46.98 14.06
C VAL A 392 8.86 48.04 15.00
N MET A 393 9.38 48.15 16.22
CA MET A 393 8.94 49.18 17.17
C MET A 393 9.18 50.60 16.62
N ARG A 394 10.36 50.88 16.07
CA ARG A 394 10.70 52.20 15.52
C ARG A 394 9.86 52.56 14.29
N LYS A 395 9.64 51.61 13.38
CA LYS A 395 8.84 51.83 12.15
C LYS A 395 7.35 52.03 12.41
N SER A 396 6.87 51.62 13.58
CA SER A 396 5.46 51.71 13.96
C SER A 396 5.20 52.80 14.99
N ASP A 397 6.18 53.70 15.22
CA ASP A 397 6.12 54.73 16.26
C ASP A 397 5.73 54.15 17.64
N PHE A 398 6.32 53.00 17.97
CA PHE A 398 6.14 52.27 19.22
C PHE A 398 4.71 51.75 19.49
N ASP A 399 3.83 51.79 18.48
CA ASP A 399 2.51 51.13 18.47
C ASP A 399 2.52 49.93 17.51
N ILE A 400 2.61 48.72 18.06
CA ILE A 400 2.76 47.49 17.29
C ILE A 400 1.55 46.57 17.48
N SER A 401 1.32 45.67 16.52
CA SER A 401 0.42 44.54 16.69
C SER A 401 1.22 43.26 16.92
N GLY A 402 1.01 42.62 18.07
CA GLY A 402 1.66 41.35 18.45
C GLY A 402 0.69 40.18 18.41
N VAL A 403 1.14 39.03 17.92
CA VAL A 403 0.40 37.76 18.01
C VAL A 403 1.01 36.90 19.11
N ILE A 404 0.20 36.58 20.12
CA ILE A 404 0.62 35.94 21.35
C ILE A 404 -0.07 34.59 21.50
N ARG A 405 0.69 33.58 21.90
CA ARG A 405 0.22 32.25 22.29
C ARG A 405 0.55 31.99 23.75
N GLY A 406 -0.45 32.00 24.63
CA GLY A 406 -0.21 31.89 26.07
C GLY A 406 0.73 33.00 26.57
N ASN A 407 1.96 32.66 26.94
CA ASN A 407 2.99 33.62 27.34
C ASN A 407 4.12 33.78 26.31
N GLU A 408 3.89 33.47 25.04
CA GLU A 408 4.90 33.56 23.99
C GLU A 408 4.46 34.50 22.86
N LEU A 409 5.33 35.45 22.49
CA LEU A 409 5.12 36.36 21.37
C LEU A 409 5.61 35.71 20.07
N LEU A 410 4.70 35.30 19.20
CA LEU A 410 5.02 34.54 17.98
C LEU A 410 5.42 35.43 16.79
N SER A 411 4.80 36.60 16.66
CA SER A 411 5.12 37.57 15.60
C SER A 411 4.69 38.97 15.99
N MET A 412 5.25 39.96 15.29
CA MET A 412 4.88 41.37 15.42
C MET A 412 4.76 42.02 14.04
N SER A 413 3.88 42.99 13.91
CA SER A 413 3.70 43.79 12.70
C SER A 413 3.47 45.26 13.04
N ASN A 414 3.78 46.13 12.08
CA ASN A 414 3.46 47.56 12.11
C ASN A 414 2.02 47.86 11.63
N SER A 415 1.28 46.84 11.20
CA SER A 415 -0.12 46.95 10.81
C SER A 415 -1.01 46.21 11.81
N HIS A 416 -2.15 46.82 12.15
CA HIS A 416 -3.18 46.21 12.99
C HIS A 416 -4.13 45.28 12.19
N GLY A 417 -3.60 44.59 11.17
CA GLY A 417 -4.38 43.69 10.32
C GLY A 417 -4.99 42.52 11.10
N SER A 418 -6.08 41.95 10.57
CA SER A 418 -6.87 40.89 11.23
C SER A 418 -6.38 39.47 10.95
N ASP A 419 -5.41 39.29 10.06
CA ASP A 419 -5.03 37.96 9.58
C ASP A 419 -4.37 37.12 10.68
N MET A 420 -5.14 36.18 11.22
CA MET A 420 -4.68 35.13 12.11
C MET A 420 -5.46 33.88 11.77
N TYR A 421 -4.76 32.92 11.18
CA TYR A 421 -5.37 31.69 10.72
C TYR A 421 -4.79 30.50 11.45
N GLY A 422 -5.59 29.45 11.50
CA GLY A 422 -5.17 28.12 11.89
C GLY A 422 -5.72 27.10 10.91
N VAL A 423 -5.15 25.89 10.94
CA VAL A 423 -5.60 24.79 10.08
C VAL A 423 -5.91 23.57 10.93
N ALA A 424 -7.14 23.09 10.87
CA ALA A 424 -7.52 21.82 11.46
C ALA A 424 -7.41 20.73 10.38
N VAL A 425 -6.79 19.59 10.68
CA VAL A 425 -6.54 18.51 9.72
C VAL A 425 -6.98 17.18 10.32
N ASP A 426 -7.86 16.50 9.60
CA ASP A 426 -8.25 15.12 9.83
C ASP A 426 -7.46 14.21 8.88
N ILE A 427 -6.60 13.37 9.47
CA ILE A 427 -5.76 12.41 8.75
C ILE A 427 -6.41 11.04 8.82
N GLY A 428 -7.30 10.79 7.86
CA GLY A 428 -7.86 9.47 7.63
C GLY A 428 -6.90 8.56 6.89
N THR A 429 -7.12 7.24 7.01
CA THR A 429 -6.34 6.24 6.27
C THR A 429 -6.50 6.44 4.75
N THR A 430 -7.72 6.67 4.27
CA THR A 430 -8.00 6.85 2.83
C THR A 430 -7.95 8.31 2.37
N THR A 431 -8.32 9.25 3.24
CA THR A 431 -8.58 10.66 2.91
C THR A 431 -7.95 11.58 3.94
N LEU A 432 -7.37 12.70 3.50
CA LEU A 432 -7.06 13.84 4.37
C LEU A 432 -8.08 14.94 4.11
N VAL A 433 -8.59 15.55 5.18
CA VAL A 433 -9.44 16.73 5.10
C VAL A 433 -8.85 17.84 5.96
N ALA A 434 -8.68 19.02 5.38
CA ALA A 434 -8.15 20.19 6.07
C ALA A 434 -9.14 21.35 6.02
N TYR A 435 -9.19 22.12 7.11
CA TYR A 435 -10.08 23.25 7.28
C TYR A 435 -9.27 24.49 7.64
N LEU A 436 -9.35 25.53 6.82
CA LEU A 436 -8.78 26.84 7.12
C LEU A 436 -9.75 27.58 8.03
N VAL A 437 -9.27 28.05 9.18
CA VAL A 437 -10.09 28.71 10.20
C VAL A 437 -9.50 30.07 10.54
N ASP A 438 -10.35 31.09 10.56
CA ASP A 438 -10.04 32.41 11.10
C ASP A 438 -10.04 32.33 12.63
N MET A 439 -8.88 32.56 13.24
CA MET A 439 -8.68 32.41 14.68
C MET A 439 -9.26 33.57 15.49
N ALA A 440 -9.58 34.71 14.86
CA ALA A 440 -10.21 35.84 15.53
C ALA A 440 -11.73 35.62 15.69
N THR A 441 -12.35 34.97 14.71
CA THR A 441 -13.82 34.78 14.65
C THR A 441 -14.28 33.35 14.88
N GLY A 442 -13.39 32.36 14.71
CA GLY A 442 -13.73 30.94 14.71
C GLY A 442 -14.49 30.48 13.47
N GLN A 443 -14.53 31.30 12.42
CA GLN A 443 -15.20 30.99 11.16
C GLN A 443 -14.31 30.10 10.29
N GLN A 444 -14.86 29.00 9.79
CA GLN A 444 -14.23 28.22 8.74
C GLN A 444 -14.26 29.03 7.43
N LYS A 445 -13.10 29.33 6.88
CA LYS A 445 -12.94 30.06 5.61
C LYS A 445 -12.91 29.13 4.41
N GLY A 446 -12.29 27.96 4.56
CA GLY A 446 -12.06 27.03 3.47
C GLY A 446 -11.95 25.58 3.92
N VAL A 447 -12.15 24.68 2.96
CA VAL A 447 -11.98 23.23 3.12
C VAL A 447 -11.19 22.69 1.94
N TYR A 448 -10.29 21.77 2.22
CA TYR A 448 -9.53 21.02 1.23
C TYR A 448 -9.62 19.53 1.56
N SER A 449 -9.75 18.69 0.54
CA SER A 449 -9.80 17.24 0.69
C SER A 449 -8.98 16.56 -0.40
N CYS A 450 -8.17 15.59 -0.02
CA CYS A 450 -7.40 14.78 -0.94
C CYS A 450 -7.32 13.32 -0.48
N LEU A 451 -6.93 12.43 -1.39
CA LEU A 451 -6.66 11.04 -1.03
C LEU A 451 -5.31 10.96 -0.31
N ASN A 452 -5.22 10.10 0.70
CA ASN A 452 -4.00 9.94 1.47
C ASN A 452 -2.86 9.43 0.58
N PRO A 453 -1.76 10.20 0.42
CA PRO A 453 -0.67 9.84 -0.47
C PRO A 453 0.05 8.56 -0.03
N GLN A 454 -0.06 8.19 1.25
CA GLN A 454 0.53 6.97 1.79
C GLN A 454 -0.13 5.68 1.22
N ARG A 455 -1.30 5.80 0.58
CA ARG A 455 -2.02 4.66 -0.01
C ARG A 455 -1.18 3.82 -0.98
N ILE A 456 -0.16 4.42 -1.60
CA ILE A 456 0.73 3.73 -2.54
C ILE A 456 1.57 2.63 -1.86
N TYR A 457 1.71 2.67 -0.54
CA TYR A 457 2.47 1.70 0.25
C TYR A 457 1.59 0.82 1.15
N GLY A 458 0.27 1.02 1.12
CA GLY A 458 -0.68 0.23 1.91
C GLY A 458 -2.08 0.84 1.88
N ALA A 459 -3.09 0.00 1.64
CA ALA A 459 -4.48 0.43 1.57
C ALA A 459 -5.13 0.59 2.94
N ASP A 460 -4.56 -0.04 3.97
CA ASP A 460 -5.04 0.02 5.35
C ASP A 460 -3.88 0.36 6.30
N VAL A 461 -4.19 0.49 7.59
CA VAL A 461 -3.21 0.80 8.63
C VAL A 461 -2.18 -0.32 8.81
N ILE A 462 -2.57 -1.59 8.76
CA ILE A 462 -1.67 -2.73 8.99
C ILE A 462 -0.64 -2.86 7.87
N SER A 463 -1.07 -2.78 6.62
CA SER A 463 -0.19 -2.82 5.45
C SER A 463 0.82 -1.66 5.46
N ARG A 464 0.43 -0.47 5.93
CA ARG A 464 1.36 0.65 6.12
C ARG A 464 2.35 0.39 7.26
N ILE A 465 1.90 -0.14 8.39
CA ILE A 465 2.81 -0.52 9.48
C ILE A 465 3.81 -1.57 8.99
N ASN A 466 3.35 -2.60 8.28
CA ASN A 466 4.22 -3.62 7.70
C ASN A 466 5.22 -3.01 6.72
N HIS A 467 4.82 -2.03 5.90
CA HIS A 467 5.77 -1.30 5.05
C HIS A 467 6.86 -0.60 5.87
N THR A 468 6.53 0.01 7.03
CA THR A 468 7.56 0.59 7.92
C THR A 468 8.50 -0.45 8.54
N ILE A 469 8.09 -1.72 8.62
CA ILE A 469 8.88 -2.81 9.18
C ILE A 469 9.75 -3.47 8.11
N GLU A 470 9.18 -3.72 6.93
CA GLU A 470 9.78 -4.52 5.86
C GLU A 470 10.67 -3.69 4.92
N ALA A 471 10.33 -2.42 4.69
CA ALA A 471 11.06 -1.56 3.76
C ALA A 471 12.07 -0.66 4.49
N ASP A 472 13.31 -0.67 4.01
CA ASP A 472 14.34 0.25 4.48
C ASP A 472 13.92 1.72 4.23
N GLY A 473 14.05 2.55 5.25
CA GLY A 473 13.52 3.92 5.28
C GLY A 473 12.00 4.03 5.11
N GLY A 474 11.23 2.95 5.31
CA GLY A 474 9.78 2.92 5.08
C GLY A 474 9.00 3.94 5.93
N LEU A 475 9.37 4.06 7.21
CA LEU A 475 8.81 5.08 8.12
C LEU A 475 9.08 6.49 7.63
N GLU A 476 10.34 6.81 7.32
CA GLU A 476 10.74 8.13 6.83
C GLU A 476 10.02 8.47 5.53
N ARG A 477 9.86 7.49 4.63
CA ARG A 477 9.15 7.69 3.36
C ARG A 477 7.67 8.01 3.56
N LEU A 478 6.98 7.26 4.43
CA LEU A 478 5.58 7.52 4.77
C LEU A 478 5.40 8.87 5.47
N ASN A 479 6.32 9.22 6.36
CA ASN A 479 6.35 10.53 7.02
C ASN A 479 6.55 11.66 6.00
N ASN A 480 7.57 11.56 5.16
CA ASN A 480 7.89 12.55 4.12
C ASN A 480 6.73 12.78 3.15
N LEU A 481 6.00 11.73 2.76
CA LEU A 481 4.79 11.87 1.95
C LEU A 481 3.72 12.69 2.66
N MET A 482 3.50 12.43 3.96
CA MET A 482 2.51 13.16 4.75
C MET A 482 2.90 14.63 4.93
N ILE A 483 4.15 14.91 5.29
CA ILE A 483 4.66 16.29 5.44
C ILE A 483 4.61 17.05 4.12
N LYS A 484 4.93 16.40 3.00
CA LYS A 484 4.83 16.99 1.67
C LYS A 484 3.38 17.39 1.34
N GLU A 485 2.42 16.52 1.62
CA GLU A 485 1.01 16.78 1.36
C GLU A 485 0.46 17.89 2.26
N ILE A 486 0.80 17.90 3.55
CA ILE A 486 0.43 18.98 4.47
C ILE A 486 0.94 20.34 3.97
N ASN A 487 2.17 20.39 3.47
CA ASN A 487 2.72 21.61 2.88
C ASN A 487 2.00 22.03 1.58
N ALA A 488 1.54 21.07 0.77
CA ALA A 488 0.74 21.35 -0.42
C ALA A 488 -0.65 21.90 -0.05
N ILE A 489 -1.27 21.37 1.02
CA ILE A 489 -2.53 21.89 1.59
C ILE A 489 -2.37 23.35 2.05
N ILE A 490 -1.27 23.65 2.75
CA ILE A 490 -0.96 25.01 3.19
C ILE A 490 -0.80 25.95 1.99
N GLU A 491 -0.05 25.53 0.97
CA GLU A 491 0.16 26.29 -0.25
C GLU A 491 -1.16 26.55 -1.00
N TYR A 492 -2.03 25.54 -1.08
CA TYR A 492 -3.37 25.69 -1.62
C TYR A 492 -4.16 26.80 -0.91
N PHE A 493 -4.25 26.76 0.43
CA PHE A 493 -4.96 27.79 1.18
C PHE A 493 -4.33 29.18 1.05
N CYS A 494 -2.99 29.27 1.02
CA CYS A 494 -2.30 30.53 0.81
C CYS A 494 -2.65 31.15 -0.55
N ASN A 495 -2.70 30.33 -1.60
CA ASN A 495 -3.02 30.79 -2.96
C ASN A 495 -4.51 31.14 -3.10
N GLU A 496 -5.40 30.28 -2.62
CA GLU A 496 -6.86 30.46 -2.74
C GLU A 496 -7.35 31.72 -2.00
N TYR A 497 -6.82 31.96 -0.80
CA TYR A 497 -7.24 33.08 0.06
C TYR A 497 -6.28 34.28 0.01
N ASN A 498 -5.31 34.27 -0.91
CA ASN A 498 -4.30 35.32 -1.09
C ASN A 498 -3.65 35.76 0.24
N MET A 499 -3.18 34.77 1.02
CA MET A 499 -2.65 34.98 2.36
C MET A 499 -1.21 34.46 2.48
N ALA A 500 -0.42 35.10 3.36
CA ALA A 500 0.93 34.66 3.67
C ALA A 500 0.91 33.47 4.64
N ARG A 501 1.80 32.48 4.43
CA ARG A 501 1.94 31.31 5.31
C ARG A 501 2.29 31.71 6.75
N GLU A 502 2.96 32.85 6.93
CA GLU A 502 3.33 33.43 8.22
C GLU A 502 2.12 33.88 9.04
N HIS A 503 0.94 34.02 8.43
CA HIS A 503 -0.32 34.30 9.12
C HIS A 503 -1.03 33.03 9.63
N ILE A 504 -0.47 31.83 9.37
CA ILE A 504 -0.95 30.58 9.96
C ILE A 504 -0.11 30.28 11.20
N TYR A 505 -0.74 30.33 12.37
CA TYR A 505 -0.04 30.27 13.66
C TYR A 505 -0.16 28.93 14.38
N GLU A 506 -1.23 28.18 14.11
CA GLU A 506 -1.50 26.94 14.81
C GLU A 506 -2.19 25.94 13.88
N MET A 507 -1.79 24.66 13.96
CA MET A 507 -2.47 23.56 13.29
C MET A 507 -2.85 22.48 14.29
N THR A 508 -4.04 21.90 14.14
CA THR A 508 -4.45 20.75 14.96
C THR A 508 -4.67 19.53 14.07
N PHE A 509 -4.11 18.40 14.46
CA PHE A 509 -4.18 17.13 13.76
C PHE A 509 -4.97 16.10 14.57
N VAL A 510 -5.95 15.50 13.92
CA VAL A 510 -6.69 14.32 14.39
C VAL A 510 -6.52 13.18 13.40
N GLY A 511 -6.73 11.95 13.85
CA GLY A 511 -6.55 10.74 13.07
C GLY A 511 -6.35 9.55 13.99
N ASN A 512 -6.44 8.35 13.43
CA ASN A 512 -6.18 7.14 14.18
C ASN A 512 -4.72 7.08 14.65
N THR A 513 -4.47 6.23 15.64
CA THR A 513 -3.17 6.14 16.33
C THR A 513 -1.99 5.96 15.37
N THR A 514 -2.14 5.10 14.35
CA THR A 514 -1.10 4.88 13.34
C THR A 514 -0.85 6.12 12.49
N MET A 515 -1.89 6.82 12.05
CA MET A 515 -1.74 8.05 11.24
C MET A 515 -0.98 9.13 12.01
N ILE A 516 -1.26 9.31 13.30
CA ILE A 516 -0.55 10.27 14.15
C ILE A 516 0.91 9.85 14.41
N HIS A 517 1.19 8.56 14.55
CA HIS A 517 2.58 8.08 14.64
C HIS A 517 3.36 8.37 13.35
N LEU A 518 2.76 8.09 12.18
CA LEU A 518 3.37 8.37 10.89
C LEU A 518 3.57 9.87 10.63
N LEU A 519 2.64 10.73 11.08
CA LEU A 519 2.79 12.19 11.04
C LEU A 519 4.03 12.67 11.80
N LEU A 520 4.24 12.12 13.00
CA LEU A 520 5.35 12.50 13.87
C LEU A 520 6.66 11.76 13.56
N GLY A 521 6.67 10.86 12.58
CA GLY A 521 7.84 10.06 12.23
C GLY A 521 8.23 9.08 13.34
N VAL A 522 7.27 8.64 14.15
CA VAL A 522 7.47 7.70 15.26
C VAL A 522 7.11 6.29 14.82
N SER A 523 7.90 5.29 15.24
CA SER A 523 7.65 3.89 14.90
C SER A 523 6.29 3.41 15.40
N CYS A 524 5.50 2.84 14.50
CA CYS A 524 4.20 2.20 14.77
C CYS A 524 4.29 0.66 14.86
N LYS A 525 5.51 0.09 14.84
CA LYS A 525 5.72 -1.37 14.83
C LYS A 525 4.99 -2.12 15.95
N GLY A 526 4.96 -1.55 17.15
CA GLY A 526 4.31 -2.18 18.31
C GLY A 526 2.80 -2.35 18.17
N ILE A 527 2.15 -1.58 17.27
CA ILE A 527 0.71 -1.64 17.02
C ILE A 527 0.34 -2.86 16.15
N ALA A 528 1.24 -3.34 15.29
CA ALA A 528 0.94 -4.44 14.37
C ALA A 528 0.86 -5.83 15.03
N SER A 529 1.38 -5.99 16.25
CA SER A 529 1.49 -7.27 16.93
C SER A 529 1.00 -7.18 18.36
N ALA A 530 0.22 -8.18 18.80
CA ALA A 530 -0.21 -8.30 20.19
C ALA A 530 1.01 -8.12 21.13
N PRO A 531 0.93 -7.28 22.17
CA PRO A 531 -0.29 -6.66 22.75
C PRO A 531 -0.69 -5.30 22.14
N TYR A 532 -0.42 -5.04 20.85
CA TYR A 532 -0.86 -3.87 20.08
C TYR A 532 -0.43 -2.53 20.70
N ASN A 533 0.78 -2.49 21.25
CA ASN A 533 1.26 -1.38 22.08
C ASN A 533 1.76 -0.19 21.23
N PRO A 534 1.10 0.99 21.27
CA PRO A 534 1.59 2.20 20.62
C PRO A 534 2.78 2.82 21.38
N ALA A 535 3.61 3.59 20.69
CA ALA A 535 4.77 4.25 21.33
C ALA A 535 4.34 5.37 22.28
N PHE A 536 3.19 6.00 22.02
CA PHE A 536 2.60 7.01 22.88
C PHE A 536 1.08 7.04 22.74
N LEU A 537 0.42 7.60 23.76
CA LEU A 537 -1.01 7.91 23.73
C LEU A 537 -1.31 9.37 24.14
N LYS A 538 -0.31 10.15 24.54
CA LYS A 538 -0.49 11.54 24.97
C LYS A 538 -0.58 12.50 23.79
N SER A 539 -1.16 13.67 24.00
CA SER A 539 -1.10 14.78 23.05
C SER A 539 0.31 15.38 22.98
N PHE A 540 0.61 16.03 21.87
CA PHE A 540 1.85 16.77 21.66
C PHE A 540 1.57 18.19 21.16
N GLU A 541 2.41 19.12 21.59
CA GLU A 541 2.51 20.47 21.04
C GLU A 541 3.94 20.70 20.58
N ILE A 542 4.16 20.81 19.27
CA ILE A 542 5.49 20.84 18.66
C ILE A 542 5.59 22.09 17.78
N LYS A 543 6.78 22.70 17.69
CA LYS A 543 6.98 23.81 16.74
C LYS A 543 6.91 23.26 15.31
N ALA A 544 6.14 23.91 14.44
CA ALA A 544 5.91 23.41 13.08
C ALA A 544 7.22 23.18 12.28
N LYS A 545 8.24 24.01 12.52
CA LYS A 545 9.56 23.89 11.91
C LYS A 545 10.28 22.58 12.23
N GLU A 546 10.01 21.94 13.37
CA GLU A 546 10.63 20.67 13.75
C GLU A 546 10.15 19.49 12.89
N LEU A 547 8.94 19.59 12.33
CA LEU A 547 8.37 18.59 11.42
C LEU A 547 8.53 18.98 9.94
N GLY A 548 9.17 20.12 9.64
CA GLY A 548 9.25 20.63 8.27
C GLY A 548 7.92 21.16 7.70
N ILE A 549 6.96 21.49 8.57
CA ILE A 549 5.67 22.08 8.19
C ILE A 549 5.83 23.60 8.04
N LYS A 550 5.45 24.13 6.88
CA LYS A 550 5.75 25.50 6.42
C LYS A 550 4.62 26.48 6.70
N ILE A 551 4.29 26.67 7.98
CA ILE A 551 3.46 27.79 8.46
C ILE A 551 4.35 28.90 9.05
N ASN A 552 3.84 29.77 9.92
CA ASN A 552 4.69 30.66 10.70
C ASN A 552 5.82 29.85 11.39
N PRO A 553 7.10 30.22 11.25
CA PRO A 553 8.21 29.46 11.84
C PRO A 553 8.15 29.30 13.36
N GLU A 554 7.42 30.18 14.05
CA GLU A 554 7.18 30.09 15.49
C GLU A 554 5.80 29.52 15.84
N GLY A 555 5.02 29.14 14.83
CA GLY A 555 3.74 28.46 14.97
C GLY A 555 3.85 27.02 15.47
N TYR A 556 2.72 26.49 15.90
CA TYR A 556 2.61 25.21 16.58
C TYR A 556 1.76 24.21 15.81
N ILE A 557 2.10 22.95 15.95
CA ILE A 557 1.25 21.81 15.59
C ILE A 557 0.81 21.11 16.88
N ILE A 558 -0.45 20.72 16.93
CA ILE A 558 -1.05 20.01 18.07
C ILE A 558 -1.63 18.70 17.59
N THR A 559 -1.34 17.62 18.31
CA THR A 559 -2.06 16.35 18.16
C THR A 559 -2.96 16.12 19.37
N LEU A 560 -4.12 15.51 19.14
CA LEU A 560 -5.00 15.11 20.24
C LEU A 560 -4.45 13.86 20.94
N PRO A 561 -4.86 13.59 22.20
CA PRO A 561 -4.57 12.32 22.84
C PRO A 561 -5.15 11.15 22.05
N LEU A 562 -4.58 9.97 22.24
CA LEU A 562 -4.99 8.72 21.62
C LEU A 562 -5.52 7.78 22.71
N ILE A 563 -6.40 6.85 22.34
CA ILE A 563 -7.08 5.94 23.28
C ILE A 563 -6.34 4.61 23.35
N SER A 564 -6.10 3.96 22.21
CA SER A 564 -5.44 2.64 22.12
C SER A 564 -4.63 2.50 20.83
N GLY A 565 -4.10 1.31 20.52
CA GLY A 565 -3.39 1.06 19.26
C GLY A 565 -4.24 1.27 18.00
N PHE A 566 -5.57 1.07 18.10
CA PHE A 566 -6.49 1.17 16.96
C PHE A 566 -7.53 2.29 17.08
N ILE A 567 -7.65 2.95 18.24
CA ILE A 567 -8.54 4.10 18.44
C ILE A 567 -7.72 5.35 18.75
N GLY A 568 -7.78 6.35 17.87
CA GLY A 568 -6.97 7.55 17.95
C GLY A 568 -7.72 8.83 18.34
N GLY A 569 -7.12 9.95 17.96
CA GLY A 569 -7.62 11.29 18.27
C GLY A 569 -8.79 11.72 17.38
N ASP A 570 -8.99 11.05 16.25
CA ASP A 570 -10.20 11.14 15.42
C ASP A 570 -11.47 10.81 16.22
N THR A 571 -11.44 9.70 16.96
CA THR A 571 -12.56 9.29 17.82
C THR A 571 -12.82 10.33 18.93
N ILE A 572 -11.77 10.88 19.54
CA ILE A 572 -11.92 11.99 20.50
C ILE A 572 -12.55 13.21 19.83
N GLY A 573 -12.16 13.53 18.59
CA GLY A 573 -12.77 14.57 17.79
C GLY A 573 -14.27 14.34 17.60
N CYS A 574 -14.69 13.12 17.27
CA CYS A 574 -16.10 12.73 17.15
C CYS A 574 -16.86 12.88 18.49
N ILE A 575 -16.25 12.51 19.63
CA ILE A 575 -16.84 12.72 20.96
C ILE A 575 -17.03 14.20 21.27
N LEU A 576 -16.06 15.05 20.93
CA LEU A 576 -16.18 16.50 21.07
C LEU A 576 -17.31 17.07 20.19
N ALA A 577 -17.39 16.62 18.94
CA ALA A 577 -18.42 17.08 18.00
C ALA A 577 -19.84 16.69 18.46
N SER A 578 -20.02 15.48 18.98
CA SER A 578 -21.32 14.99 19.47
C SER A 578 -21.74 15.58 20.81
N ARG A 579 -20.77 16.07 21.62
CA ARG A 579 -20.96 16.52 23.01
C ARG A 579 -21.48 15.43 23.96
N MET A 580 -21.36 14.15 23.62
CA MET A 580 -21.84 13.06 24.48
C MET A 580 -21.15 13.03 25.85
N TYR A 581 -19.90 13.49 25.93
CA TYR A 581 -19.13 13.60 27.18
C TYR A 581 -19.66 14.66 28.17
N ALA A 582 -20.64 15.46 27.76
CA ALA A 582 -21.29 16.48 28.59
C ALA A 582 -22.77 16.18 28.88
N ASP A 583 -23.34 15.13 28.27
CA ASP A 583 -24.74 14.72 28.47
C ASP A 583 -24.82 13.71 29.64
N ASP A 584 -25.91 13.77 30.42
CA ASP A 584 -26.20 12.77 31.46
C ASP A 584 -26.71 11.46 30.87
N LYS A 585 -27.37 11.54 29.70
CA LYS A 585 -27.97 10.38 29.05
C LYS A 585 -26.94 9.61 28.24
N ILE A 586 -27.09 8.29 28.23
CA ILE A 586 -26.24 7.40 27.45
C ILE A 586 -26.48 7.63 25.96
N SER A 587 -25.40 7.82 25.23
CA SER A 587 -25.39 7.89 23.78
C SER A 587 -24.41 6.87 23.22
N LEU A 588 -24.69 6.40 22.01
CA LEU A 588 -23.76 5.64 21.20
C LEU A 588 -23.19 6.58 20.15
N LEU A 589 -21.89 6.56 19.95
CA LEU A 589 -21.20 7.17 18.84
C LEU A 589 -20.61 6.06 18.00
N PHE A 590 -20.79 6.18 16.69
CA PHE A 590 -20.31 5.20 15.74
C PHE A 590 -19.70 5.91 14.54
N ASP A 591 -18.41 5.70 14.31
CA ASP A 591 -17.69 6.19 13.14
C ASP A 591 -17.59 5.05 12.12
N ILE A 592 -18.23 5.23 10.96
CA ILE A 592 -18.17 4.24 9.89
C ILE A 592 -17.06 4.65 8.91
N GLY A 593 -15.90 4.04 9.09
CA GLY A 593 -14.80 4.06 8.15
C GLY A 593 -14.30 2.65 7.83
N THR A 594 -12.99 2.56 7.57
CA THR A 594 -12.33 1.30 7.21
C THR A 594 -12.33 0.34 8.40
N ASN A 595 -12.27 0.93 9.60
CA ASN A 595 -12.56 0.30 10.86
C ASN A 595 -13.93 0.80 11.34
N GLY A 596 -14.61 0.01 12.17
CA GLY A 596 -15.78 0.48 12.90
C GLY A 596 -15.40 0.87 14.31
N GLU A 597 -14.97 2.13 14.50
CA GLU A 597 -14.74 2.72 15.83
C GLU A 597 -16.09 3.13 16.46
N MET A 598 -16.29 2.75 17.71
CA MET A 598 -17.54 3.00 18.42
C MET A 598 -17.29 3.30 19.88
N VAL A 599 -18.13 4.17 20.43
CA VAL A 599 -18.06 4.65 21.82
C VAL A 599 -19.47 4.69 22.39
N ILE A 600 -19.71 4.05 23.54
CA ILE A 600 -20.95 4.17 24.29
C ILE A 600 -20.68 4.88 25.61
N GLY A 601 -21.56 5.77 26.04
CA GLY A 601 -21.50 6.34 27.38
C GLY A 601 -22.08 7.73 27.47
N ASN A 602 -21.66 8.45 28.51
CA ASN A 602 -22.18 9.76 28.89
C ASN A 602 -21.08 10.59 29.58
N LYS A 603 -21.46 11.62 30.34
CA LYS A 603 -20.52 12.47 31.09
C LYS A 603 -19.74 11.75 32.19
N GLN A 604 -20.21 10.61 32.70
CA GLN A 604 -19.61 9.91 33.83
C GLN A 604 -18.51 8.97 33.36
N ASN A 605 -18.83 8.06 32.44
CA ASN A 605 -17.93 7.07 31.88
C ASN A 605 -18.26 6.77 30.40
N MET A 606 -17.27 6.25 29.68
CA MET A 606 -17.41 5.82 28.30
C MET A 606 -16.65 4.52 28.08
N LEU A 607 -17.19 3.63 27.24
CA LEU A 607 -16.51 2.44 26.73
C LEU A 607 -16.28 2.61 25.23
N ALA A 608 -15.12 2.20 24.74
CA ALA A 608 -14.77 2.28 23.32
C ALA A 608 -14.24 0.94 22.81
N CYS A 609 -14.58 0.58 21.58
CA CYS A 609 -13.95 -0.54 20.88
C CYS A 609 -13.80 -0.23 19.38
N SER A 610 -12.95 -1.01 18.71
CA SER A 610 -12.78 -0.95 17.26
C SER A 610 -13.03 -2.32 16.67
N THR A 611 -13.79 -2.38 15.59
CA THR A 611 -14.13 -3.61 14.87
C THR A 611 -13.46 -3.62 13.51
N ALA A 612 -12.93 -4.78 13.10
CA ALA A 612 -12.48 -5.02 11.74
C ALA A 612 -13.69 -5.28 10.82
N ALA A 613 -14.51 -4.25 10.57
CA ALA A 613 -15.65 -4.34 9.67
C ALA A 613 -15.23 -4.63 8.23
N GLY A 614 -14.00 -4.24 7.86
CA GLY A 614 -13.52 -4.34 6.49
C GLY A 614 -14.15 -3.27 5.60
N PRO A 615 -13.57 -3.03 4.41
CA PRO A 615 -13.87 -1.82 3.66
C PRO A 615 -15.08 -1.96 2.71
N ALA A 616 -15.95 -2.96 2.95
CA ALA A 616 -17.11 -3.26 2.12
C ALA A 616 -18.05 -2.06 1.96
N LEU A 617 -18.31 -1.36 3.07
CA LEU A 617 -19.16 -0.17 3.12
C LEU A 617 -18.49 1.09 2.56
N GLU A 618 -17.19 1.06 2.30
CA GLU A 618 -16.49 2.10 1.52
C GLU A 618 -16.45 1.75 0.01
N GLY A 619 -17.12 0.67 -0.40
CA GLY A 619 -17.08 0.14 -1.75
C GLY A 619 -15.78 -0.57 -2.10
N ALA A 620 -14.90 -0.90 -1.14
CA ALA A 620 -13.78 -1.80 -1.40
C ALA A 620 -14.14 -3.26 -1.15
N ASN A 621 -13.48 -4.18 -1.87
CA ASN A 621 -13.84 -5.60 -1.97
C ASN A 621 -15.22 -5.93 -2.56
N ILE A 622 -16.04 -4.92 -2.86
CA ILE A 622 -17.24 -5.05 -3.68
C ILE A 622 -16.84 -4.98 -5.16
N THR A 623 -17.37 -5.91 -5.98
CA THR A 623 -16.99 -6.15 -7.38
C THR A 623 -17.04 -4.89 -8.24
N PHE A 624 -18.15 -4.15 -8.17
CA PHE A 624 -18.31 -2.84 -8.81
C PHE A 624 -18.30 -1.70 -7.79
N GLY A 625 -17.64 -1.90 -6.65
CA GLY A 625 -17.63 -0.92 -5.57
C GLY A 625 -16.67 0.25 -5.80
N THR A 626 -17.15 1.45 -5.49
CA THR A 626 -16.40 2.70 -5.56
C THR A 626 -16.65 3.56 -4.31
N GLY A 627 -15.82 4.57 -4.07
CA GLY A 627 -16.09 5.56 -3.02
C GLY A 627 -17.26 6.47 -3.39
N GLY A 628 -17.68 7.34 -2.47
CA GLY A 628 -18.69 8.38 -2.75
C GLY A 628 -18.13 9.48 -3.67
N ILE A 629 -18.05 9.19 -4.97
CA ILE A 629 -17.56 10.08 -6.02
C ILE A 629 -18.59 10.24 -7.14
N GLU A 630 -18.42 11.25 -7.98
CA GLU A 630 -19.27 11.49 -9.17
C GLU A 630 -19.47 10.22 -10.00
N GLY A 631 -20.73 9.94 -10.35
CA GLY A 631 -21.14 8.73 -11.08
C GLY A 631 -21.28 7.46 -10.21
N ALA A 632 -20.99 7.51 -8.92
CA ALA A 632 -21.26 6.37 -8.03
C ALA A 632 -22.76 6.26 -7.76
N ILE A 633 -23.30 5.04 -7.86
CA ILE A 633 -24.68 4.71 -7.49
C ILE A 633 -24.82 4.84 -5.97
N ASP A 634 -25.68 5.74 -5.52
CA ASP A 634 -25.80 6.14 -4.11
C ASP A 634 -27.15 5.81 -3.47
N SER A 635 -28.20 5.59 -4.27
CA SER A 635 -29.50 5.10 -3.80
C SER A 635 -30.04 4.07 -4.79
N VAL A 636 -30.71 3.03 -4.29
CA VAL A 636 -31.35 2.00 -5.12
C VAL A 636 -32.73 1.63 -4.57
N ASP A 637 -33.73 1.58 -5.45
CA ASP A 637 -35.07 1.13 -5.14
C ASP A 637 -35.59 0.16 -6.19
N PHE A 638 -36.17 -0.95 -5.74
CA PHE A 638 -36.83 -1.90 -6.63
C PHE A 638 -38.31 -1.53 -6.56
N GLY A 639 -38.81 -0.83 -7.56
CA GLY A 639 -40.23 -0.48 -7.70
C GLY A 639 -40.91 -1.45 -8.67
N GLU A 640 -41.50 -0.91 -9.75
CA GLU A 640 -41.89 -1.73 -10.90
C GLU A 640 -40.67 -2.21 -11.73
N ASP A 641 -39.57 -1.47 -11.66
CA ASP A 641 -38.24 -1.82 -12.16
C ASP A 641 -37.18 -1.31 -11.17
N VAL A 642 -35.91 -1.65 -11.40
CA VAL A 642 -34.78 -1.16 -10.61
C VAL A 642 -34.48 0.29 -10.98
N LEU A 643 -34.70 1.17 -10.01
CA LEU A 643 -34.39 2.59 -10.07
C LEU A 643 -33.16 2.87 -9.20
N TYR A 644 -32.30 3.78 -9.66
CA TYR A 644 -31.16 4.23 -8.89
C TYR A 644 -30.84 5.69 -9.18
N THR A 645 -30.12 6.34 -8.27
CA THR A 645 -29.50 7.65 -8.48
C THR A 645 -27.98 7.53 -8.51
N THR A 646 -27.31 8.51 -9.09
CA THR A 646 -25.86 8.65 -9.04
C THR A 646 -25.46 10.01 -8.51
N ILE A 647 -24.30 10.07 -7.87
CA ILE A 647 -23.75 11.35 -7.39
C ILE A 647 -23.49 12.29 -8.58
N ASN A 648 -24.06 13.50 -8.52
CA ASN A 648 -24.06 14.54 -9.57
C ASN A 648 -24.76 14.14 -10.88
N ASP A 649 -25.68 13.16 -10.85
CA ASP A 649 -26.45 12.73 -12.02
C ASP A 649 -25.57 12.31 -13.24
N ALA A 650 -24.35 11.84 -12.97
CA ALA A 650 -23.42 11.37 -14.00
C ALA A 650 -23.66 9.90 -14.38
N ASP A 651 -23.12 9.46 -15.53
CA ASP A 651 -23.17 8.04 -15.95
C ASP A 651 -22.61 7.12 -14.85
N PRO A 652 -23.24 5.96 -14.59
CA PRO A 652 -22.87 5.09 -13.48
C PRO A 652 -21.50 4.44 -13.72
N ILE A 653 -20.61 4.54 -12.74
CA ILE A 653 -19.25 3.95 -12.79
C ILE A 653 -19.00 2.87 -11.74
N GLY A 654 -19.92 2.73 -10.79
CA GLY A 654 -19.83 1.75 -9.69
C GLY A 654 -20.86 2.05 -8.61
N ILE A 655 -20.80 1.30 -7.51
CA ILE A 655 -21.73 1.35 -6.38
C ILE A 655 -20.97 1.89 -5.17
N CYS A 656 -21.44 2.97 -4.54
CA CYS A 656 -20.89 3.42 -3.26
C CYS A 656 -21.59 2.75 -2.08
N GLY A 657 -21.07 2.95 -0.86
CA GLY A 657 -21.60 2.29 0.33
C GLY A 657 -23.11 2.41 0.54
N SER A 658 -23.71 3.57 0.24
CA SER A 658 -25.14 3.79 0.50
C SER A 658 -25.97 2.97 -0.48
N GLY A 659 -25.54 2.94 -1.75
CA GLY A 659 -26.08 2.04 -2.76
C GLY A 659 -25.92 0.57 -2.38
N VAL A 660 -24.78 0.16 -1.79
CA VAL A 660 -24.59 -1.22 -1.32
C VAL A 660 -25.63 -1.61 -0.26
N ILE A 661 -25.87 -0.76 0.73
CA ILE A 661 -26.87 -1.02 1.77
C ILE A 661 -28.28 -1.10 1.19
N ASP A 662 -28.62 -0.16 0.31
CA ASP A 662 -29.93 -0.13 -0.35
C ASP A 662 -30.16 -1.39 -1.19
N ILE A 663 -29.17 -1.82 -1.98
CA ILE A 663 -29.25 -3.04 -2.78
C ILE A 663 -29.55 -4.25 -1.89
N ILE A 664 -28.81 -4.45 -0.80
CA ILE A 664 -29.05 -5.59 0.11
C ILE A 664 -30.45 -5.50 0.72
N ALA A 665 -30.85 -4.32 1.20
CA ALA A 665 -32.16 -4.13 1.81
C ALA A 665 -33.29 -4.45 0.82
N GLN A 666 -33.17 -4.05 -0.45
CA GLN A 666 -34.15 -4.35 -1.50
C GLN A 666 -34.14 -5.83 -1.88
N LEU A 667 -32.96 -6.44 -2.02
CA LEU A 667 -32.82 -7.88 -2.27
C LEU A 667 -33.50 -8.72 -1.18
N LEU A 668 -33.39 -8.32 0.09
CA LEU A 668 -34.07 -8.97 1.22
C LEU A 668 -35.58 -8.70 1.19
N ARG A 669 -35.99 -7.44 0.99
CA ARG A 669 -37.40 -7.03 0.98
C ARG A 669 -38.21 -7.76 -0.09
N TYR A 670 -37.64 -7.91 -1.28
CA TYR A 670 -38.24 -8.66 -2.39
C TYR A 670 -38.00 -10.18 -2.30
N GLY A 671 -37.30 -10.65 -1.26
CA GLY A 671 -37.02 -12.08 -1.06
C GLY A 671 -36.16 -12.71 -2.17
N ILE A 672 -35.41 -11.91 -2.93
CA ILE A 672 -34.47 -12.34 -3.98
C ILE A 672 -33.29 -13.08 -3.35
N ILE A 673 -32.90 -12.64 -2.15
CA ILE A 673 -31.98 -13.37 -1.28
C ILE A 673 -32.71 -13.84 -0.02
N ASP A 674 -32.27 -14.96 0.55
CA ASP A 674 -32.77 -15.44 1.83
C ASP A 674 -32.05 -14.77 3.02
N ASN A 675 -32.44 -15.15 4.23
CA ASN A 675 -31.83 -14.67 5.47
C ASN A 675 -30.35 -15.06 5.64
N THR A 676 -29.85 -16.06 4.90
CA THR A 676 -28.43 -16.42 4.86
C THR A 676 -27.66 -15.58 3.84
N GLY A 677 -28.35 -14.73 3.08
CA GLY A 677 -27.80 -13.91 2.00
C GLY A 677 -27.65 -14.66 0.68
N LYS A 678 -28.19 -15.87 0.56
CA LYS A 678 -28.07 -16.68 -0.65
C LYS A 678 -29.10 -16.23 -1.70
N PHE A 679 -28.64 -16.01 -2.92
CA PHE A 679 -29.53 -15.78 -4.06
C PHE A 679 -30.38 -17.02 -4.34
N LYS A 680 -31.69 -16.82 -4.37
CA LYS A 680 -32.65 -17.83 -4.83
C LYS A 680 -32.49 -18.11 -6.33
N SER A 681 -33.09 -19.19 -6.82
CA SER A 681 -33.19 -19.47 -8.25
C SER A 681 -34.33 -18.67 -8.91
N LYS A 682 -34.31 -18.51 -10.23
CA LYS A 682 -35.41 -17.86 -10.96
C LYS A 682 -36.76 -18.57 -10.74
N GLN A 683 -36.75 -19.89 -10.54
CA GLN A 683 -37.94 -20.71 -10.25
C GLN A 683 -38.52 -20.37 -8.87
N GLU A 684 -37.67 -20.18 -7.86
CA GLU A 684 -38.11 -19.76 -6.52
C GLU A 684 -38.64 -18.32 -6.48
N LEU A 685 -38.47 -17.53 -7.55
CA LEU A 685 -38.87 -16.13 -7.68
C LEU A 685 -40.03 -15.93 -8.67
N GLU A 686 -40.84 -16.96 -8.93
CA GLU A 686 -41.98 -16.91 -9.86
C GLU A 686 -43.00 -15.81 -9.53
N ASN A 687 -43.16 -15.46 -8.25
CA ASN A 687 -44.08 -14.42 -7.78
C ASN A 687 -43.50 -13.00 -7.83
N ILE A 688 -42.24 -12.83 -8.23
CA ILE A 688 -41.60 -11.52 -8.36
C ILE A 688 -41.83 -10.99 -9.77
N ASN A 689 -41.98 -9.67 -9.88
CA ASN A 689 -42.10 -8.98 -11.16
C ASN A 689 -41.03 -9.47 -12.15
N HIS A 690 -41.47 -9.83 -13.36
CA HIS A 690 -40.63 -10.34 -14.43
C HIS A 690 -39.41 -9.45 -14.72
N LEU A 691 -39.58 -8.12 -14.73
CA LEU A 691 -38.48 -7.17 -14.99
C LEU A 691 -37.37 -7.26 -13.94
N ILE A 692 -37.74 -7.45 -12.68
CA ILE A 692 -36.79 -7.63 -11.57
C ILE A 692 -36.16 -9.03 -11.62
N ARG A 693 -36.97 -10.06 -11.90
CA ARG A 693 -36.49 -11.45 -11.94
C ARG A 693 -35.45 -11.70 -13.02
N GLU A 694 -35.60 -11.07 -14.19
CA GLU A 694 -34.65 -11.24 -15.30
C GLU A 694 -33.28 -10.60 -15.04
N ARG A 695 -33.20 -9.66 -14.08
CA ARG A 695 -31.92 -9.09 -13.61
C ARG A 695 -31.07 -10.06 -12.78
N LEU A 696 -31.61 -11.22 -12.39
CA LEU A 696 -30.80 -12.29 -11.82
C LEU A 696 -30.00 -12.99 -12.94
N ILE A 697 -28.68 -12.80 -12.93
CA ILE A 697 -27.76 -13.23 -13.97
C ILE A 697 -26.65 -14.12 -13.39
N ASP A 698 -25.93 -14.79 -14.29
CA ASP A 698 -24.63 -15.39 -13.99
C ASP A 698 -23.54 -14.40 -14.42
N PHE A 699 -22.67 -14.04 -13.49
CA PHE A 699 -21.51 -13.18 -13.73
C PHE A 699 -20.24 -13.97 -13.40
N ASN A 700 -19.53 -14.41 -14.44
CA ASN A 700 -18.29 -15.20 -14.31
C ASN A 700 -18.44 -16.46 -13.43
N GLY A 701 -19.53 -17.20 -13.58
CA GLY A 701 -19.80 -18.43 -12.83
C GLY A 701 -20.33 -18.21 -11.41
N ILE A 702 -20.67 -16.97 -11.04
CA ILE A 702 -21.23 -16.60 -9.74
C ILE A 702 -22.56 -15.89 -9.98
N LYS A 703 -23.56 -16.22 -9.17
CA LYS A 703 -24.85 -15.51 -9.21
C LYS A 703 -24.67 -14.03 -8.88
N ALA A 704 -25.31 -13.17 -9.66
CA ALA A 704 -25.32 -11.73 -9.47
C ALA A 704 -26.67 -11.13 -9.84
N PHE A 705 -26.92 -9.92 -9.34
CA PHE A 705 -28.09 -9.13 -9.65
C PHE A 705 -27.70 -7.87 -10.43
N LEU A 706 -28.25 -7.68 -11.62
CA LEU A 706 -27.91 -6.59 -12.53
C LEU A 706 -28.60 -5.28 -12.11
N ILE A 707 -27.80 -4.26 -11.78
CA ILE A 707 -28.29 -2.95 -11.34
C ILE A 707 -28.45 -2.02 -12.54
N ASP A 708 -27.39 -1.87 -13.35
CA ASP A 708 -27.45 -1.08 -14.59
C ASP A 708 -27.06 -1.94 -15.80
N GLU A 709 -27.97 -2.01 -16.77
CA GLU A 709 -27.79 -2.79 -18.00
C GLU A 709 -26.77 -2.15 -18.95
N LYS A 710 -26.74 -0.81 -19.02
CA LYS A 710 -25.91 -0.07 -20.00
C LYS A 710 -24.42 -0.23 -19.70
N SER A 711 -24.05 -0.08 -18.43
CA SER A 711 -22.67 -0.24 -17.95
C SER A 711 -22.34 -1.67 -17.51
N GLY A 712 -23.36 -2.53 -17.33
CA GLY A 712 -23.19 -3.90 -16.86
C GLY A 712 -22.76 -3.98 -15.40
N ILE A 713 -23.15 -2.99 -14.58
CA ILE A 713 -22.87 -2.98 -13.14
C ILE A 713 -23.84 -3.94 -12.46
N CYS A 714 -23.30 -4.93 -11.77
CA CYS A 714 -24.07 -5.92 -11.02
C CYS A 714 -23.56 -6.05 -9.58
N PHE A 715 -24.34 -6.74 -8.74
CA PHE A 715 -24.03 -7.02 -7.36
C PHE A 715 -24.01 -8.54 -7.12
N THR A 716 -22.85 -9.08 -6.76
CA THR A 716 -22.59 -10.53 -6.79
C THR A 716 -22.86 -11.22 -5.44
N GLN A 717 -22.94 -12.55 -5.46
CA GLN A 717 -23.06 -13.35 -4.23
C GLN A 717 -21.88 -13.14 -3.26
N ARG A 718 -20.69 -12.90 -3.81
CA ARG A 718 -19.50 -12.57 -3.03
C ARG A 718 -19.64 -11.19 -2.37
N ASP A 719 -20.18 -10.21 -3.07
CA ASP A 719 -20.39 -8.87 -2.53
C ASP A 719 -21.36 -8.91 -1.33
N ILE A 720 -22.41 -9.72 -1.39
CA ILE A 720 -23.31 -9.96 -0.24
C ILE A 720 -22.52 -10.49 0.96
N ARG A 721 -21.59 -11.42 0.73
CA ARG A 721 -20.77 -12.02 1.80
C ARG A 721 -19.88 -10.98 2.48
N GLU A 722 -19.28 -10.06 1.71
CA GLU A 722 -18.48 -8.96 2.27
C GLU A 722 -19.34 -8.04 3.16
N VAL A 723 -20.57 -7.72 2.74
CA VAL A 723 -21.50 -6.92 3.55
C VAL A 723 -21.89 -7.65 4.84
N GLN A 724 -22.13 -8.96 4.80
CA GLN A 724 -22.43 -9.76 5.98
C GLN A 724 -21.31 -9.72 7.04
N LEU A 725 -20.06 -9.80 6.60
CA LEU A 725 -18.91 -9.71 7.50
C LEU A 725 -18.84 -8.33 8.15
N ALA A 726 -18.99 -7.27 7.36
CA ALA A 726 -18.95 -5.89 7.86
C ALA A 726 -20.08 -5.62 8.87
N LYS A 727 -21.31 -5.95 8.51
CA LYS A 727 -22.47 -5.69 9.38
C LYS A 727 -22.44 -6.52 10.67
N ALA A 728 -21.94 -7.75 10.61
CA ALA A 728 -21.83 -8.62 11.77
C ALA A 728 -20.77 -8.12 12.75
N ALA A 729 -19.62 -7.65 12.26
CA ALA A 729 -18.57 -7.07 13.08
C ALA A 729 -19.07 -5.84 13.83
N ILE A 730 -19.75 -4.94 13.10
CA ILE A 730 -20.31 -3.71 13.65
C ILE A 730 -21.37 -4.01 14.71
N TYR A 731 -22.35 -4.86 14.39
CA TYR A 731 -23.40 -5.23 15.33
C TYR A 731 -22.82 -5.90 16.58
N ALA A 732 -21.84 -6.79 16.42
CA ALA A 732 -21.19 -7.46 17.54
C ALA A 732 -20.46 -6.49 18.47
N GLY A 733 -19.75 -5.49 17.92
CA GLY A 733 -19.13 -4.43 18.70
C GLY A 733 -20.15 -3.63 19.50
N ILE A 734 -21.26 -3.20 18.86
CA ILE A 734 -22.32 -2.45 19.53
C ILE A 734 -22.92 -3.28 20.67
N LYS A 735 -23.18 -4.57 20.41
CA LYS A 735 -23.78 -5.46 21.40
C LYS A 735 -22.86 -5.67 22.61
N ILE A 736 -21.57 -5.90 22.39
CA ILE A 736 -20.59 -6.04 23.47
C ILE A 736 -20.50 -4.76 24.29
N LEU A 737 -20.41 -3.61 23.64
CA LEU A 737 -20.38 -2.33 24.35
C LEU A 737 -21.62 -2.11 25.22
N THR A 738 -22.81 -2.48 24.73
CA THR A 738 -24.03 -2.41 25.55
C THR A 738 -24.03 -3.39 26.71
N ASP A 739 -23.54 -4.62 26.49
CA ASP A 739 -23.48 -5.65 27.53
C ASP A 739 -22.49 -5.28 28.63
N GLU A 740 -21.30 -4.77 28.26
CA GLU A 740 -20.28 -4.30 29.21
C GLU A 740 -20.71 -3.02 29.96
N MET A 741 -21.43 -2.11 29.30
CA MET A 741 -22.03 -0.93 29.95
C MET A 741 -23.23 -1.30 30.84
N GLY A 742 -23.77 -2.51 30.70
CA GLY A 742 -24.92 -2.98 31.46
C GLY A 742 -26.25 -2.32 31.08
N VAL A 743 -26.43 -1.97 29.80
CA VAL A 743 -27.63 -1.26 29.31
C VAL A 743 -28.26 -1.94 28.11
N SER A 744 -29.57 -1.76 27.97
CA SER A 744 -30.33 -2.19 26.79
C SER A 744 -30.27 -1.16 25.65
N PHE A 745 -30.61 -1.58 24.42
CA PHE A 745 -30.69 -0.66 23.28
C PHE A 745 -31.78 0.43 23.48
N ASP A 746 -32.82 0.15 24.24
CA ASP A 746 -33.89 1.11 24.52
C ASP A 746 -33.41 2.29 25.40
N GLU A 747 -32.45 2.04 26.28
CA GLU A 747 -31.88 3.05 27.19
C GLU A 747 -30.90 4.01 26.51
N ILE A 748 -30.39 3.66 25.33
CA ILE A 748 -29.58 4.57 24.52
C ILE A 748 -30.48 5.71 24.04
N ASN A 749 -30.11 6.96 24.34
CA ASN A 749 -30.93 8.13 24.01
C ASN A 749 -30.68 8.64 22.57
N LYS A 750 -29.43 8.61 22.12
CA LYS A 750 -29.01 9.07 20.79
C LYS A 750 -27.93 8.15 20.23
N VAL A 751 -27.92 8.03 18.90
CA VAL A 751 -26.85 7.39 18.15
C VAL A 751 -26.22 8.42 17.22
N PHE A 752 -24.99 8.84 17.49
CA PHE A 752 -24.26 9.76 16.63
C PHE A 752 -23.52 8.98 15.56
N LEU A 753 -23.83 9.26 14.29
CA LEU A 753 -23.19 8.60 13.17
C LEU A 753 -22.17 9.54 12.51
N ALA A 754 -20.89 9.17 12.61
CA ALA A 754 -19.77 9.89 12.03
C ALA A 754 -19.25 9.18 10.77
N GLY A 755 -18.35 9.86 10.07
CA GLY A 755 -17.71 9.38 8.86
C GLY A 755 -18.39 9.89 7.59
N GLY A 756 -17.63 9.96 6.49
CA GLY A 756 -18.14 10.43 5.19
C GLY A 756 -19.31 9.58 4.67
N PHE A 757 -19.36 8.31 5.07
CA PHE A 757 -20.43 7.37 4.76
C PHE A 757 -21.72 7.63 5.57
N GLY A 758 -21.60 7.92 6.87
CA GLY A 758 -22.72 8.05 7.79
C GLY A 758 -23.72 9.18 7.46
N ASN A 759 -23.31 10.16 6.65
CA ASN A 759 -24.17 11.27 6.25
C ASN A 759 -25.25 10.91 5.21
N TYR A 760 -25.00 9.88 4.39
CA TYR A 760 -25.82 9.56 3.23
C TYR A 760 -26.54 8.21 3.35
N ILE A 761 -26.31 7.51 4.46
CA ILE A 761 -26.90 6.21 4.72
C ILE A 761 -28.41 6.32 4.96
N ASN A 762 -29.19 5.47 4.30
CA ASN A 762 -30.57 5.27 4.67
C ASN A 762 -30.64 4.44 5.96
N VAL A 763 -30.87 5.11 7.10
CA VAL A 763 -30.90 4.48 8.43
C VAL A 763 -31.93 3.35 8.52
N LYS A 764 -33.06 3.45 7.79
CA LYS A 764 -34.07 2.39 7.78
C LYS A 764 -33.53 1.13 7.09
N ASN A 765 -32.86 1.29 5.96
CA ASN A 765 -32.25 0.18 5.23
C ASN A 765 -31.06 -0.41 6.02
N ALA A 766 -30.25 0.43 6.67
CA ALA A 766 -29.18 -0.02 7.56
C ALA A 766 -29.71 -0.89 8.72
N ALA A 767 -30.83 -0.49 9.33
CA ALA A 767 -31.52 -1.30 10.34
C ALA A 767 -32.11 -2.59 9.73
N ALA A 768 -32.71 -2.50 8.54
CA ALA A 768 -33.29 -3.63 7.82
C ALA A 768 -32.27 -4.65 7.29
N ILE A 769 -30.97 -4.36 7.34
CA ILE A 769 -29.93 -5.36 7.10
C ILE A 769 -29.27 -5.82 8.40
N GLY A 770 -29.59 -5.19 9.53
CA GLY A 770 -29.00 -5.49 10.85
C GLY A 770 -27.59 -4.90 11.02
N LEU A 771 -27.26 -3.83 10.29
CA LEU A 771 -26.05 -3.04 10.52
C LEU A 771 -26.19 -2.20 11.79
N ILE A 772 -27.38 -1.62 11.98
CA ILE A 772 -27.77 -0.87 13.16
C ILE A 772 -28.88 -1.68 13.86
N PRO A 773 -28.83 -1.88 15.20
CA PRO A 773 -29.95 -2.47 15.92
C PRO A 773 -31.26 -1.71 15.65
N ARG A 774 -32.36 -2.45 15.43
CA ARG A 774 -33.65 -1.88 14.99
C ARG A 774 -34.21 -0.87 16.00
N GLU A 775 -33.98 -1.13 17.29
CA GLU A 775 -34.36 -0.28 18.43
C GLU A 775 -33.70 1.10 18.38
N LEU A 776 -32.57 1.21 17.69
CA LEU A 776 -31.79 2.44 17.57
C LEU A 776 -32.12 3.27 16.32
N GLN A 777 -32.88 2.71 15.38
CA GLN A 777 -33.15 3.30 14.07
C GLN A 777 -33.67 4.75 14.13
N ASN A 778 -34.56 5.05 15.09
CA ASN A 778 -35.16 6.38 15.22
C ASN A 778 -34.35 7.34 16.10
N LYS A 779 -33.17 6.92 16.56
CA LYS A 779 -32.30 7.68 17.48
C LYS A 779 -31.03 8.19 16.79
N VAL A 780 -30.87 7.91 15.49
CA VAL A 780 -29.67 8.23 14.71
C VAL A 780 -29.62 9.70 14.34
N ILE A 781 -28.47 10.33 14.60
CA ILE A 781 -28.14 11.72 14.29
C ILE A 781 -26.81 11.72 13.52
N PRO A 782 -26.81 12.02 12.21
CA PRO A 782 -25.57 12.17 11.46
C PRO A 782 -24.82 13.42 11.93
N ILE A 783 -23.51 13.30 12.13
CA ILE A 783 -22.62 14.41 12.53
C ILE A 783 -21.52 14.72 11.51
N GLY A 784 -21.54 14.04 10.36
CA GLY A 784 -20.57 14.19 9.28
C GLY A 784 -19.14 13.89 9.69
N ASN A 785 -18.20 14.72 9.23
CA ASN A 785 -16.81 14.59 9.65
C ASN A 785 -16.65 15.10 11.10
N GLY A 786 -17.07 14.27 12.06
CA GLY A 786 -16.97 14.55 13.49
C GLY A 786 -15.54 14.80 13.94
N ALA A 787 -14.57 14.05 13.41
CA ALA A 787 -13.14 14.24 13.68
C ALA A 787 -12.69 15.65 13.29
N GLY A 788 -13.01 16.09 12.08
CA GLY A 788 -12.73 17.43 11.56
C GLY A 788 -13.39 18.54 12.38
N ILE A 789 -14.67 18.38 12.76
CA ILE A 789 -15.37 19.32 13.65
C ILE A 789 -14.66 19.39 15.01
N GLY A 790 -14.27 18.26 15.59
CA GLY A 790 -13.50 18.19 16.82
C GLY A 790 -12.15 18.90 16.71
N ALA A 791 -11.42 18.70 15.60
CA ALA A 791 -10.15 19.36 15.33
C ALA A 791 -10.30 20.89 15.26
N ILE A 792 -11.34 21.38 14.59
CA ILE A 792 -11.70 22.81 14.58
C ILE A 792 -11.98 23.28 16.00
N ASN A 793 -12.86 22.60 16.74
CA ASN A 793 -13.24 22.98 18.10
C ASN A 793 -12.01 23.12 19.03
N THR A 794 -11.06 22.20 18.95
CA THR A 794 -9.81 22.25 19.74
C THR A 794 -8.84 23.34 19.28
N LEU A 795 -8.86 23.70 18.00
CA LEU A 795 -8.05 24.79 17.45
C LEU A 795 -8.53 26.15 17.95
N ILE A 796 -9.85 26.36 17.98
CA ILE A 796 -10.47 27.65 18.35
C ILE A 796 -10.92 27.75 19.81
N SER A 797 -10.67 26.72 20.63
CA SER A 797 -10.99 26.74 22.05
C SER A 797 -9.98 25.97 22.90
N HIS A 798 -9.34 26.70 23.81
CA HIS A 798 -8.45 26.12 24.80
C HIS A 798 -9.17 25.16 25.76
N GLU A 799 -10.44 25.42 26.06
CA GLU A 799 -11.23 24.57 26.95
C GLU A 799 -11.63 23.25 26.27
N GLU A 800 -11.95 23.27 24.98
CA GLU A 800 -12.15 22.03 24.20
C GLU A 800 -10.88 21.19 24.15
N LEU A 801 -9.72 21.83 23.93
CA LEU A 801 -8.44 21.12 23.93
C LEU A 801 -8.16 20.47 25.31
N LYS A 802 -8.42 21.17 26.42
CA LYS A 802 -8.30 20.57 27.76
C LYS A 802 -9.27 19.41 27.96
N ALA A 803 -10.50 19.53 27.44
CA ALA A 803 -11.51 18.49 27.55
C ALA A 803 -11.06 17.18 26.88
N THR A 804 -10.21 17.23 25.85
CA THR A 804 -9.69 16.00 25.20
C THR A 804 -9.01 15.05 26.18
N GLN A 805 -8.23 15.57 27.13
CA GLN A 805 -7.56 14.74 28.12
C GLN A 805 -8.56 14.16 29.13
N LEU A 806 -9.52 14.98 29.58
CA LEU A 806 -10.59 14.53 30.48
C LEU A 806 -11.48 13.46 29.83
N ILE A 807 -11.74 13.58 28.53
CA ILE A 807 -12.47 12.58 27.74
C ILE A 807 -11.65 11.28 27.71
N LYS A 808 -10.37 11.36 27.35
CA LYS A 808 -9.48 10.20 27.30
C LYS A 808 -9.45 9.45 28.63
N ASP A 809 -9.35 10.16 29.75
CA ASP A 809 -9.25 9.57 31.09
C ASP A 809 -10.56 8.87 31.53
N LYS A 810 -11.70 9.17 30.88
CA LYS A 810 -13.00 8.54 31.14
C LYS A 810 -13.33 7.37 30.21
N ILE A 811 -12.50 7.14 29.19
CA ILE A 811 -12.72 6.07 28.21
C ILE A 811 -11.97 4.83 28.65
N GLU A 812 -12.69 3.74 28.77
CA GLU A 812 -12.12 2.39 28.87
C GLU A 812 -12.20 1.71 27.51
N TYR A 813 -11.06 1.15 27.06
CA TYR A 813 -10.97 0.45 25.78
C TYR A 813 -11.22 -1.05 25.98
N ILE A 814 -12.18 -1.59 25.23
CA ILE A 814 -12.52 -3.01 25.21
C ILE A 814 -11.85 -3.67 24.00
N GLU A 815 -10.95 -4.61 24.26
CA GLU A 815 -10.28 -5.40 23.24
C GLU A 815 -11.18 -6.57 22.79
N LEU A 816 -11.78 -6.43 21.61
CA LEU A 816 -12.73 -7.42 21.11
C LEU A 816 -12.07 -8.77 20.81
N SER A 817 -10.79 -8.78 20.42
CA SER A 817 -10.07 -10.01 20.10
C SER A 817 -9.87 -10.95 21.30
N THR A 818 -9.90 -10.41 22.52
CA THR A 818 -9.80 -11.19 23.76
C THR A 818 -11.16 -11.43 24.42
N THR A 819 -12.25 -10.88 23.85
CA THR A 819 -13.60 -10.98 24.39
C THR A 819 -14.24 -12.32 23.98
N PRO A 820 -14.49 -13.27 24.91
CA PRO A 820 -14.94 -14.63 24.54
C PRO A 820 -16.29 -14.68 23.82
N SER A 821 -17.15 -13.69 24.04
CA SER A 821 -18.48 -13.62 23.41
C SER A 821 -18.45 -13.08 21.98
N PHE A 822 -17.37 -12.42 21.55
CA PHE A 822 -17.30 -11.73 20.26
C PHE A 822 -17.55 -12.66 19.08
N GLU A 823 -16.81 -13.78 19.01
CA GLU A 823 -16.93 -14.73 17.89
C GLU A 823 -18.35 -15.29 17.77
N LYS A 824 -18.98 -15.62 18.91
CA LYS A 824 -20.35 -16.13 18.94
C LYS A 824 -21.36 -15.08 18.45
N ILE A 825 -21.26 -13.84 18.93
CA ILE A 825 -22.17 -12.76 18.52
C ILE A 825 -21.96 -12.43 17.05
N PHE A 826 -20.70 -12.35 16.60
CA PHE A 826 -20.33 -12.12 15.20
C PHE A 826 -20.94 -13.20 14.28
N ILE A 827 -20.75 -14.48 14.59
CA ILE A 827 -21.30 -15.58 13.78
C ILE A 827 -22.82 -15.51 13.68
N ASN A 828 -23.51 -15.28 14.80
CA ASN A 828 -24.96 -15.17 14.83
C ASN A 828 -25.48 -13.96 14.03
N SER A 829 -24.69 -12.88 14.01
CA SER A 829 -25.04 -11.62 13.35
C SER A 829 -24.77 -11.60 11.85
N MET A 830 -24.09 -12.61 11.29
CA MET A 830 -23.88 -12.72 9.83
C MET A 830 -25.19 -12.91 9.06
N SER A 831 -26.13 -13.66 9.64
CA SER A 831 -27.46 -13.85 9.05
C SER A 831 -28.29 -12.58 9.14
N PHE A 832 -29.22 -12.39 8.19
CA PHE A 832 -30.22 -11.33 8.21
C PHE A 832 -31.47 -11.72 9.04
N ASN A 833 -31.32 -12.69 9.96
CA ASN A 833 -32.42 -13.25 10.77
C ASN A 833 -33.08 -12.25 11.73
N TYR A 834 -32.36 -11.18 12.11
CA TYR A 834 -32.84 -10.16 13.04
C TYR A 834 -33.45 -8.95 12.34
N CYS A 835 -33.74 -9.08 11.03
CA CYS A 835 -33.91 -7.94 10.13
C CYS A 835 -35.32 -7.78 9.53
N LEU A 836 -36.26 -8.68 9.84
CA LEU A 836 -37.67 -8.61 9.42
C LEU A 836 -38.59 -8.33 10.61
#